data_AF-A0AAD9JWA3-F1
#
_entry.id   AF-A0AAD9JWA3-F1
#
_cell.length_a   1.000
_cell.length_b   1.000
_cell.length_c   1.000
_cell.angle_alpha   90.00
_cell.angle_beta   90.00
_cell.angle_gamma   90.00
#
_symmetry.space_group_name_H-M   'P 1'
#
loop_
_entity.id
_entity.type
_entity.pdbx_description
1 polymer ?
#
loop_
_entity_poly.entity_id
_entity_poly.type
_entity_poly.pdbx_seq_one_letter_code
_entity_poly.pdbx_strand_id
1 'polypeptide(L)'
;MPTGLVARWLLLPLALMSLATATELLPNVTGDVTLTTAGSPWVVNETVYVEETGSLTVQPGVTVLMASGASLMVYGQLIAEGTSTDRIQFTLLDTRNTTEDLQPDPLPVDCLGLPHWGVIALLNSTTSHRLNYVDLVCGGRAAEGQFSADETTSAALYAASNVLTISNVVVSQSSQNGIRLGNITTSLSVTNVTVNDNQLSGLNITAEPRSSVFSNVHAARNYGRGISIIRPPVSSYDTSTDICGVACVSCEHEASDYPLRFSVRRAKYTSVSCKKERISIDVYVSRNYYKTDINFEILSAMPGSLGIDMTGISAVDNGEEGLYIKDIGLPIEIRDSVLTNNTFGIRLARCIANVTVASVISQWSRDTGIFSDQSEGLLNLTGVTVAGSGSNGLSYIKTDTCKSAILNRFSARELNITSCEFRDNRENGVKIYEKCGLPSVIYNTRFIGNGGGINAKNDHSSSNIAIEKCTLINQTEISLTANIGGNATIRNNEFTNNRNSCLDIVNVKTIHIERNVFTGTAIDNPVSWYVWELKTISAVVILRIKARLTFRHNQFNNPGIQFQLVTTVRDKVYALDARFNYWGSADINVIADFLYGYHHQDSLAEILYHPYLESTDEEDYNNASRRYPDVVQGHTIGGIITDKVELNDTDTPYHVTKDITVSTSGSLVVGEGVTLEFEPGRGIRVMGTLQMQGSSSNEIILKGKQTNRHPRVRLWNAQPGKGTSIAGVVQVYAQEAWRSVCYSSSDKYHLDFICRAAGYGDQSSYTYQYVQDFDISTNSLSTFRCRSGRFSECEFPEDRFTNCSSGRVLQIYCERSLWSGVHLTAIAHPSIIQHVRLYETNYDTSHVPSHAAVTVDFLRNHVVANLYIENLNSGSKTRGLVVSRVGSDSKSIDAVTVFMHNGIGVLCYDSRINLNDLNITGTERRYGTGVSVTSKYSTTATLRNAIIAAKLTDVTSVHLTANMPWYLHIYYKDFSRHRNYYVYFTAPEGERITAEVVLGSFPSSCSAEEFFFYDGLHNETSGVGVKAGSDGTLFRSTGSTAEIRVRRTRYYGCVSADIVFYTFKGKKTFLYIVVL
;
A
#
# COMPACT_ATOMS: atom_id res chain seq x y z
N MET A 1 10.84 -77.45 34.44
CA MET A 1 10.05 -77.88 35.62
C MET A 1 9.80 -76.66 36.50
N PRO A 2 8.67 -76.52 37.21
CA PRO A 2 7.59 -77.49 37.46
C PRO A 2 6.23 -77.07 36.81
N THR A 3 5.44 -77.92 36.14
CA THR A 3 4.58 -79.09 36.50
C THR A 3 3.13 -78.77 36.95
N GLY A 4 2.16 -79.45 36.31
CA GLY A 4 0.77 -79.74 36.76
C GLY A 4 -0.32 -78.97 35.98
N LEU A 5 -1.40 -79.53 35.42
CA LEU A 5 -2.12 -80.80 35.65
C LEU A 5 -2.91 -81.29 34.41
N VAL A 6 -2.83 -82.61 34.17
CA VAL A 6 -3.90 -83.62 33.97
C VAL A 6 -5.01 -83.44 32.89
N ALA A 7 -4.83 -84.20 31.81
CA ALA A 7 -5.72 -85.17 31.12
C ALA A 7 -7.25 -84.98 31.09
N ARG A 8 -7.80 -85.03 29.86
CA ARG A 8 -8.83 -86.02 29.48
C ARG A 8 -8.90 -86.20 27.95
N TRP A 9 -8.66 -87.43 27.52
CA TRP A 9 -8.98 -87.94 26.18
C TRP A 9 -10.50 -88.18 26.08
N LEU A 10 -11.15 -87.72 25.00
CA LEU A 10 -12.39 -88.33 24.50
C LEU A 10 -12.65 -87.94 23.04
N LEU A 11 -12.45 -88.92 22.16
CA LEU A 11 -13.16 -89.19 20.90
C LEU A 11 -13.48 -88.00 19.98
N LEU A 12 -12.65 -87.83 18.95
CA LEU A 12 -13.06 -87.19 17.68
C LEU A 12 -14.25 -87.95 17.07
N PRO A 13 -15.37 -87.28 16.75
CA PRO A 13 -16.13 -87.68 15.58
C PRO A 13 -15.40 -87.14 14.34
N LEU A 14 -14.96 -88.04 13.46
CA LEU A 14 -14.79 -87.71 12.05
C LEU A 14 -16.15 -87.25 11.53
N ALA A 15 -16.43 -85.94 11.59
CA ALA A 15 -17.38 -85.34 10.70
C ALA A 15 -16.68 -85.29 9.33
N LEU A 16 -17.12 -86.14 8.41
CA LEU A 16 -16.84 -85.97 6.99
C LEU A 16 -17.22 -84.52 6.64
N MET A 17 -16.23 -83.65 6.46
CA MET A 17 -16.42 -82.42 5.71
C MET A 17 -16.66 -82.85 4.26
N SER A 18 -17.92 -82.77 3.85
CA SER A 18 -18.30 -82.70 2.44
C SER A 18 -17.50 -81.56 1.82
N LEU A 19 -16.57 -81.88 0.91
CA LEU A 19 -15.95 -80.88 0.04
C LEU A 19 -17.06 -80.29 -0.82
N ALA A 20 -17.44 -79.03 -0.56
CA ALA A 20 -18.36 -78.32 -1.43
C ALA A 20 -17.67 -78.08 -2.78
N THR A 21 -18.13 -78.77 -3.82
CA THR A 21 -17.88 -78.38 -5.21
C THR A 21 -18.58 -77.05 -5.45
N ALA A 22 -17.94 -76.12 -6.16
CA ALA A 22 -18.51 -74.81 -6.43
C ALA A 22 -19.86 -74.96 -7.15
N THR A 23 -20.91 -74.27 -6.67
CA THR A 23 -22.27 -74.40 -7.19
C THR A 23 -22.50 -73.35 -8.28
N GLU A 24 -22.81 -73.77 -9.51
CA GLU A 24 -23.08 -72.84 -10.60
C GLU A 24 -24.46 -72.18 -10.44
N LEU A 25 -24.52 -70.85 -10.58
CA LEU A 25 -25.77 -70.11 -10.63
C LEU A 25 -26.29 -70.06 -12.07
N LEU A 26 -27.54 -70.49 -12.27
CA LEU A 26 -28.17 -70.51 -13.59
C LEU A 26 -28.32 -69.09 -14.19
N PRO A 27 -28.21 -68.93 -15.52
CA PRO A 27 -28.27 -67.63 -16.17
C PRO A 27 -29.57 -66.85 -15.97
N ASN A 28 -30.70 -67.52 -15.72
CA ASN A 28 -32.01 -66.86 -15.54
C ASN A 28 -32.68 -67.31 -14.24
N VAL A 29 -33.00 -66.35 -13.38
CA VAL A 29 -33.72 -66.54 -12.11
C VAL A 29 -35.14 -66.00 -12.26
N THR A 30 -36.11 -66.89 -12.47
CA THR A 30 -37.54 -66.54 -12.73
C THR A 30 -38.45 -66.64 -11.50
N GLY A 31 -37.94 -67.17 -10.38
CA GLY A 31 -38.64 -67.31 -9.10
C GLY A 31 -37.70 -67.07 -7.91
N ASP A 32 -38.10 -67.52 -6.71
CA ASP A 32 -37.30 -67.33 -5.49
C ASP A 32 -36.14 -68.33 -5.43
N VAL A 33 -34.91 -67.83 -5.55
CA VAL A 33 -33.66 -68.60 -5.46
C VAL A 33 -32.87 -68.11 -4.24
N THR A 34 -32.42 -69.06 -3.41
CA THR A 34 -31.55 -68.76 -2.26
C THR A 34 -30.16 -69.34 -2.47
N LEU A 35 -29.14 -68.48 -2.51
CA LEU A 35 -27.75 -68.89 -2.41
C LEU A 35 -27.46 -69.24 -0.96
N THR A 36 -27.36 -70.53 -0.66
CA THR A 36 -27.11 -71.02 0.70
C THR A 36 -25.63 -71.09 1.00
N THR A 37 -25.28 -70.95 2.28
CA THR A 37 -23.90 -71.11 2.78
C THR A 37 -23.34 -72.49 2.44
N ALA A 38 -24.18 -73.53 2.49
CA ALA A 38 -23.80 -74.90 2.15
C ALA A 38 -23.44 -75.09 0.65
N GLY A 39 -23.97 -74.23 -0.23
CA GLY A 39 -23.64 -74.23 -1.66
C GLY A 39 -22.48 -73.31 -2.03
N SER A 40 -21.90 -72.59 -1.06
CA SER A 40 -20.78 -71.68 -1.32
C SER A 40 -19.46 -72.46 -1.52
N PRO A 41 -18.55 -72.03 -2.43
CA PRO A 41 -18.66 -70.85 -3.29
C PRO A 41 -19.65 -71.06 -4.45
N TRP A 42 -20.41 -70.01 -4.77
CA TRP A 42 -21.27 -69.99 -5.95
C TRP A 42 -20.52 -69.38 -7.14
N VAL A 43 -20.62 -69.98 -8.33
CA VAL A 43 -19.91 -69.52 -9.54
C VAL A 43 -20.88 -68.92 -10.54
N VAL A 44 -20.51 -67.77 -11.08
CA VAL A 44 -21.24 -67.05 -12.13
C VAL A 44 -20.33 -66.97 -13.36
N ASN A 45 -20.52 -67.88 -14.32
CA ASN A 45 -19.69 -67.98 -15.52
C ASN A 45 -20.07 -66.99 -16.62
N GLU A 46 -21.33 -66.57 -16.67
CA GLU A 46 -21.87 -65.60 -17.62
C GLU A 46 -22.87 -64.65 -16.93
N THR A 47 -23.42 -63.68 -17.67
CA THR A 47 -24.38 -62.73 -17.08
C THR A 47 -25.64 -63.45 -16.60
N VAL A 48 -25.99 -63.23 -15.33
CA VAL A 48 -27.22 -63.75 -14.71
C VAL A 48 -28.29 -62.66 -14.68
N TYR A 49 -29.48 -63.01 -15.14
CA TYR A 49 -30.69 -62.19 -15.13
C TYR A 49 -31.64 -62.65 -14.02
N VAL A 50 -31.89 -61.80 -13.03
CA VAL A 50 -33.01 -61.97 -12.09
C VAL A 50 -34.21 -61.28 -12.71
N GLU A 51 -35.12 -62.06 -13.29
CA GLU A 51 -36.29 -61.58 -14.02
C GLU A 51 -37.26 -60.83 -13.10
N GLU A 52 -38.19 -60.05 -13.67
CA GLU A 52 -39.11 -59.17 -12.91
C GLU A 52 -39.87 -59.86 -11.76
N THR A 53 -40.22 -61.15 -11.92
CA THR A 53 -40.92 -61.96 -10.91
C THR A 53 -40.00 -62.75 -9.98
N GLY A 54 -38.68 -62.74 -10.23
CA GLY A 54 -37.69 -63.49 -9.48
C GLY A 54 -37.14 -62.75 -8.26
N SER A 55 -36.68 -63.50 -7.26
CA SER A 55 -35.97 -62.97 -6.10
C SER A 55 -34.71 -63.77 -5.84
N LEU A 56 -33.57 -63.10 -5.70
CA LEU A 56 -32.31 -63.72 -5.32
C LEU A 56 -31.99 -63.35 -3.87
N THR A 57 -32.02 -64.35 -2.98
CA THR A 57 -31.62 -64.21 -1.57
C THR A 57 -30.24 -64.81 -1.37
N VAL A 58 -29.31 -64.08 -0.75
CA VAL A 58 -27.95 -64.54 -0.46
C VAL A 58 -27.78 -64.63 1.05
N GLN A 59 -27.47 -65.83 1.55
CA GLN A 59 -27.27 -66.07 2.99
C GLN A 59 -25.94 -65.47 3.50
N PRO A 60 -25.84 -65.16 4.81
CA PRO A 60 -24.58 -64.76 5.44
C PRO A 60 -23.43 -65.75 5.16
N GLY A 61 -22.22 -65.24 4.96
CA GLY A 61 -21.01 -66.03 4.72
C GLY A 61 -20.85 -66.60 3.30
N VAL A 62 -21.79 -66.33 2.39
CA VAL A 62 -21.69 -66.79 1.00
C VAL A 62 -20.63 -66.00 0.22
N THR A 63 -19.72 -66.72 -0.43
CA THR A 63 -18.84 -66.21 -1.49
C THR A 63 -19.42 -66.52 -2.87
N VAL A 64 -19.46 -65.53 -3.75
CA VAL A 64 -19.85 -65.60 -5.16
C VAL A 64 -18.64 -65.22 -6.03
N LEU A 65 -18.19 -66.18 -6.84
CA LEU A 65 -17.06 -66.06 -7.76
C LEU A 65 -17.58 -65.72 -9.16
N MET A 66 -17.23 -64.53 -9.65
CA MET A 66 -17.72 -63.97 -10.91
C MET A 66 -16.64 -64.10 -11.99
N ALA A 67 -16.95 -64.73 -13.12
CA ALA A 67 -16.04 -64.79 -14.27
C ALA A 67 -15.81 -63.41 -14.89
N SER A 68 -14.75 -63.28 -15.69
CA SER A 68 -14.43 -62.01 -16.36
C SER A 68 -15.60 -61.52 -17.22
N GLY A 69 -16.03 -60.27 -17.01
CA GLY A 69 -17.16 -59.66 -17.72
C GLY A 69 -18.56 -60.15 -17.27
N ALA A 70 -18.66 -61.18 -16.44
CA ALA A 70 -19.95 -61.67 -15.95
C ALA A 70 -20.63 -60.63 -15.05
N SER A 71 -21.95 -60.47 -15.21
CA SER A 71 -22.75 -59.46 -14.51
C SER A 71 -23.96 -60.09 -13.81
N LEU A 72 -24.52 -59.38 -12.84
CA LEU A 72 -25.81 -59.71 -12.23
C LEU A 72 -26.81 -58.60 -12.55
N MET A 73 -27.75 -58.87 -13.45
CA MET A 73 -28.79 -57.96 -13.91
C MET A 73 -30.09 -58.24 -13.14
N VAL A 74 -30.45 -57.38 -12.19
CA VAL A 74 -31.60 -57.60 -11.29
C VAL A 74 -32.80 -56.76 -11.72
N TYR A 75 -33.66 -57.35 -12.55
CA TYR A 75 -34.99 -56.85 -12.89
C TYR A 75 -36.06 -57.23 -11.85
N GLY A 76 -35.80 -58.22 -10.98
CA GLY A 76 -36.64 -58.64 -9.85
C GLY A 76 -36.20 -58.04 -8.51
N GLN A 77 -35.88 -58.87 -7.52
CA GLN A 77 -35.38 -58.46 -6.20
C GLN A 77 -34.03 -59.09 -5.85
N LEU A 78 -33.18 -58.34 -5.11
CA LEU A 78 -31.96 -58.86 -4.49
C LEU A 78 -32.00 -58.59 -2.98
N ILE A 79 -31.83 -59.63 -2.19
CA ILE A 79 -31.72 -59.60 -0.73
C ILE A 79 -30.38 -60.23 -0.34
N ALA A 80 -29.39 -59.39 -0.04
CA ALA A 80 -28.06 -59.82 0.43
C ALA A 80 -27.82 -59.27 1.84
N GLU A 81 -28.04 -60.11 2.85
CA GLU A 81 -27.95 -59.72 4.26
C GLU A 81 -26.97 -60.60 5.01
N GLY A 82 -25.71 -60.17 5.04
CA GLY A 82 -24.67 -60.78 5.87
C GLY A 82 -24.70 -60.28 7.32
N THR A 83 -23.71 -60.70 8.08
CA THR A 83 -23.44 -60.22 9.45
C THR A 83 -22.03 -59.63 9.55
N SER A 84 -21.68 -59.02 10.69
CA SER A 84 -20.33 -58.50 10.92
C SER A 84 -19.24 -59.58 10.94
N THR A 85 -19.62 -60.83 11.23
CA THR A 85 -18.72 -61.99 11.24
C THR A 85 -18.78 -62.78 9.93
N ASP A 86 -19.95 -62.85 9.30
CA ASP A 86 -20.22 -63.67 8.12
C ASP A 86 -20.69 -62.77 6.96
N ARG A 87 -19.73 -62.00 6.43
CA ARG A 87 -19.96 -61.09 5.30
C ARG A 87 -20.21 -61.88 4.01
N ILE A 88 -21.00 -61.31 3.12
CA ILE A 88 -21.22 -61.85 1.77
C ILE A 88 -20.16 -61.26 0.84
N GLN A 89 -19.49 -62.07 0.04
CA GLN A 89 -18.42 -61.61 -0.86
C GLN A 89 -18.77 -61.87 -2.33
N PHE A 90 -18.74 -60.84 -3.16
CA PHE A 90 -18.70 -60.96 -4.62
C PHE A 90 -17.29 -60.60 -5.09
N THR A 91 -16.59 -61.55 -5.69
CA THR A 91 -15.20 -61.37 -6.14
C THR A 91 -14.92 -62.05 -7.48
N LEU A 92 -13.76 -61.77 -8.07
CA LEU A 92 -13.33 -62.34 -9.34
C LEU A 92 -13.04 -63.85 -9.18
N LEU A 93 -13.50 -64.64 -10.14
CA LEU A 93 -13.03 -66.01 -10.35
C LEU A 93 -11.59 -65.97 -10.91
N ASP A 94 -10.58 -66.21 -10.07
CA ASP A 94 -9.18 -66.27 -10.50
C ASP A 94 -8.88 -67.62 -11.19
N THR A 95 -8.68 -67.59 -12.51
CA THR A 95 -8.39 -68.78 -13.32
C THR A 95 -6.89 -69.05 -13.52
N ARG A 96 -6.01 -68.26 -12.88
CA ARG A 96 -4.54 -68.41 -13.03
C ARG A 96 -3.97 -69.68 -12.38
N ASN A 97 -4.71 -70.33 -11.48
CA ASN A 97 -4.28 -71.54 -10.77
C ASN A 97 -4.87 -72.84 -11.35
N THR A 98 -4.98 -72.95 -12.68
CA THR A 98 -5.42 -74.17 -13.35
C THR A 98 -4.28 -75.19 -13.52
N THR A 99 -3.73 -75.69 -12.40
CA THR A 99 -3.19 -77.05 -12.37
C THR A 99 -4.23 -77.94 -11.69
N GLU A 100 -4.76 -78.88 -12.47
CA GLU A 100 -5.86 -79.86 -12.31
C GLU A 100 -6.28 -80.44 -10.94
N ASP A 101 -5.90 -79.92 -9.76
CA ASP A 101 -6.28 -80.58 -8.49
C ASP A 101 -6.50 -79.69 -7.26
N LEU A 102 -6.65 -78.36 -7.38
CA LEU A 102 -7.02 -77.52 -6.22
C LEU A 102 -8.08 -76.48 -6.54
N GLN A 103 -9.06 -76.42 -5.63
CA GLN A 103 -10.30 -75.63 -5.65
C GLN A 103 -10.07 -74.12 -5.83
N PRO A 104 -11.09 -73.38 -6.32
CA PRO A 104 -11.08 -71.92 -6.26
C PRO A 104 -11.10 -71.46 -4.79
N ASP A 105 -9.93 -71.11 -4.25
CA ASP A 105 -9.81 -70.59 -2.89
C ASP A 105 -10.23 -69.10 -2.83
N PRO A 106 -11.00 -68.68 -1.82
CA PRO A 106 -11.42 -67.29 -1.62
C PRO A 106 -10.30 -66.46 -0.98
N LEU A 107 -9.12 -66.42 -1.60
CA LEU A 107 -8.04 -65.53 -1.17
C LEU A 107 -8.41 -64.07 -1.47
N PRO A 108 -7.93 -63.09 -0.68
CA PRO A 108 -8.03 -61.68 -1.04
C PRO A 108 -7.35 -61.44 -2.39
N VAL A 109 -8.14 -61.18 -3.43
CA VAL A 109 -7.61 -60.94 -4.77
C VAL A 109 -7.11 -59.50 -4.86
N ASP A 110 -5.81 -59.34 -5.15
CA ASP A 110 -5.26 -58.10 -5.70
C ASP A 110 -5.45 -58.15 -7.23
N CYS A 111 -6.30 -57.25 -7.74
CA CYS A 111 -6.75 -57.21 -9.11
C CYS A 111 -5.90 -56.31 -10.01
N LEU A 112 -4.76 -55.83 -9.51
CA LEU A 112 -3.72 -55.21 -10.32
C LEU A 112 -3.31 -56.12 -11.48
N GLY A 113 -3.67 -55.72 -12.70
CA GLY A 113 -3.37 -56.45 -13.94
C GLY A 113 -4.29 -57.64 -14.25
N LEU A 114 -5.40 -57.81 -13.52
CA LEU A 114 -6.39 -58.86 -13.75
C LEU A 114 -7.63 -58.39 -14.53
N PRO A 115 -8.31 -59.30 -15.25
CA PRO A 115 -9.64 -59.02 -15.75
C PRO A 115 -10.60 -58.72 -14.60
N HIS A 116 -11.59 -57.86 -14.82
CA HIS A 116 -12.65 -57.56 -13.84
C HIS A 116 -13.97 -58.24 -14.25
N TRP A 117 -14.82 -58.55 -13.27
CA TRP A 117 -16.22 -58.89 -13.56
C TRP A 117 -17.01 -57.62 -13.92
N GLY A 118 -18.20 -57.79 -14.48
CA GLY A 118 -19.04 -56.70 -14.97
C GLY A 118 -19.69 -55.89 -13.84
N VAL A 119 -21.01 -55.92 -13.72
CA VAL A 119 -21.75 -55.07 -12.76
C VAL A 119 -22.84 -55.84 -12.02
N ILE A 120 -23.09 -55.49 -10.75
CA ILE A 120 -24.35 -55.81 -10.07
C ILE A 120 -25.29 -54.63 -10.31
N ALA A 121 -26.27 -54.81 -11.19
CA ALA A 121 -27.20 -53.78 -11.61
C ALA A 121 -28.59 -54.01 -10.98
N LEU A 122 -29.00 -53.10 -10.09
CA LEU A 122 -30.32 -53.10 -9.46
C LEU A 122 -31.26 -52.22 -10.29
N LEU A 123 -32.10 -52.85 -11.12
CA LEU A 123 -32.86 -52.19 -12.17
C LEU A 123 -34.38 -52.13 -11.90
N ASN A 124 -34.88 -52.90 -10.93
CA ASN A 124 -36.31 -52.86 -10.59
C ASN A 124 -36.67 -51.62 -9.77
N SER A 125 -37.58 -50.80 -10.30
CA SER A 125 -38.06 -49.61 -9.62
C SER A 125 -39.23 -49.87 -8.64
N THR A 126 -39.79 -51.07 -8.60
CA THR A 126 -40.99 -51.40 -7.79
C THR A 126 -40.69 -52.19 -6.52
N THR A 127 -39.51 -52.81 -6.42
CA THR A 127 -39.09 -53.64 -5.28
C THR A 127 -38.00 -52.95 -4.46
N SER A 128 -37.88 -53.32 -3.18
CA SER A 128 -36.80 -52.83 -2.32
C SER A 128 -35.62 -53.79 -2.37
N HIS A 129 -34.44 -53.28 -2.70
CA HIS A 129 -33.18 -54.02 -2.62
C HIS A 129 -32.48 -53.75 -1.29
N ARG A 130 -31.88 -54.79 -0.70
CA ARG A 130 -31.20 -54.72 0.60
C ARG A 130 -29.81 -55.32 0.47
N LEU A 131 -28.79 -54.50 0.72
CA LEU A 131 -27.40 -54.92 0.81
C LEU A 131 -26.87 -54.54 2.19
N ASN A 132 -26.59 -55.54 3.02
CA ASN A 132 -26.03 -55.35 4.36
C ASN A 132 -24.85 -56.32 4.58
N TYR A 133 -23.71 -55.82 5.05
CA TYR A 133 -22.48 -56.62 5.25
C TYR A 133 -22.04 -57.36 3.97
N VAL A 134 -21.89 -56.62 2.87
CA VAL A 134 -21.51 -57.14 1.54
C VAL A 134 -20.18 -56.53 1.10
N ASP A 135 -19.29 -57.35 0.55
CA ASP A 135 -18.02 -56.96 -0.06
C ASP A 135 -18.07 -57.19 -1.57
N LEU A 136 -17.83 -56.12 -2.34
CA LEU A 136 -17.73 -56.16 -3.80
C LEU A 136 -16.29 -55.85 -4.18
N VAL A 137 -15.59 -56.82 -4.76
CA VAL A 137 -14.15 -56.72 -5.02
C VAL A 137 -13.89 -57.05 -6.50
N CYS A 138 -13.14 -56.21 -7.21
CA CYS A 138 -12.71 -56.46 -8.61
C CYS A 138 -13.81 -56.46 -9.68
N GLY A 139 -14.84 -55.64 -9.48
CA GLY A 139 -15.93 -55.45 -10.44
C GLY A 139 -15.81 -54.20 -11.32
N GLY A 140 -16.86 -53.88 -12.06
CA GLY A 140 -17.02 -52.66 -12.83
C GLY A 140 -16.33 -52.67 -14.19
N ARG A 141 -16.18 -53.83 -14.84
CA ARG A 141 -15.78 -53.88 -16.26
C ARG A 141 -16.91 -53.35 -17.13
N ALA A 142 -16.61 -52.47 -18.09
CA ALA A 142 -17.57 -52.06 -19.11
C ALA A 142 -18.09 -53.29 -19.88
N ALA A 143 -19.40 -53.47 -19.96
CA ALA A 143 -20.01 -54.51 -20.79
C ALA A 143 -19.73 -54.21 -22.27
N GLU A 144 -19.02 -55.10 -22.96
CA GLU A 144 -18.86 -55.03 -24.41
C GLU A 144 -20.20 -55.36 -25.10
N GLY A 145 -20.75 -54.42 -25.86
CA GLY A 145 -21.74 -54.72 -26.91
C GLY A 145 -23.24 -54.70 -26.55
N GLN A 146 -23.67 -54.42 -25.32
CA GLN A 146 -25.12 -54.31 -24.99
C GLN A 146 -25.61 -52.97 -24.45
N PHE A 147 -24.71 -52.05 -24.13
CA PHE A 147 -25.06 -50.68 -23.76
C PHE A 147 -24.07 -49.76 -24.49
N SER A 148 -24.57 -48.93 -25.39
CA SER A 148 -23.76 -47.92 -26.09
C SER A 148 -22.95 -47.14 -25.07
N ALA A 149 -21.71 -46.79 -25.42
CA ALA A 149 -20.75 -46.00 -24.65
C ALA A 149 -21.31 -44.65 -24.15
N ASP A 150 -22.22 -44.75 -23.19
CA ASP A 150 -22.77 -43.67 -22.40
C ASP A 150 -22.38 -44.02 -20.97
N GLU A 151 -21.89 -43.04 -20.22
CA GLU A 151 -21.21 -43.21 -18.93
C GLU A 151 -22.10 -43.82 -17.82
N THR A 152 -23.29 -44.37 -18.12
CA THR A 152 -24.45 -44.50 -17.24
C THR A 152 -24.48 -45.75 -16.33
N THR A 153 -23.77 -46.85 -16.64
CA THR A 153 -23.76 -48.11 -15.85
C THR A 153 -22.38 -48.54 -15.36
N SER A 154 -21.38 -47.68 -15.50
CA SER A 154 -19.96 -47.98 -15.27
C SER A 154 -19.54 -48.06 -13.79
N ALA A 155 -19.97 -49.10 -13.06
CA ALA A 155 -19.61 -49.31 -11.65
C ALA A 155 -19.62 -50.79 -11.24
N ALA A 156 -18.98 -51.14 -10.11
CA ALA A 156 -19.15 -52.47 -9.51
C ALA A 156 -20.58 -52.67 -8.98
N LEU A 157 -21.18 -51.62 -8.41
CA LEU A 157 -22.60 -51.58 -8.04
C LEU A 157 -23.30 -50.42 -8.75
N TYR A 158 -24.32 -50.75 -9.55
CA TYR A 158 -25.20 -49.78 -10.17
C TYR A 158 -26.62 -49.93 -9.63
N ALA A 159 -27.25 -48.82 -9.23
CA ALA A 159 -28.65 -48.84 -8.78
C ALA A 159 -29.50 -47.75 -9.43
N ALA A 160 -30.66 -48.19 -9.93
CA ALA A 160 -31.71 -47.39 -10.56
C ALA A 160 -33.11 -47.81 -10.04
N SER A 161 -33.23 -47.98 -8.72
CA SER A 161 -34.45 -48.45 -8.04
C SER A 161 -35.07 -47.34 -7.16
N ASN A 162 -36.37 -47.41 -6.87
CA ASN A 162 -37.05 -46.36 -6.10
C ASN A 162 -36.70 -46.36 -4.60
N VAL A 163 -36.38 -47.52 -3.99
CA VAL A 163 -36.06 -47.66 -2.55
C VAL A 163 -34.80 -48.51 -2.37
N LEU A 164 -33.69 -47.87 -1.96
CA LEU A 164 -32.40 -48.53 -1.78
C LEU A 164 -31.84 -48.28 -0.38
N THR A 165 -31.52 -49.37 0.32
CA THR A 165 -30.76 -49.33 1.58
C THR A 165 -29.44 -50.06 1.39
N ILE A 166 -28.34 -49.33 1.50
CA ILE A 166 -26.97 -49.86 1.50
C ILE A 166 -26.39 -49.61 2.89
N SER A 167 -26.06 -50.69 3.61
CA SER A 167 -25.43 -50.59 4.93
C SER A 167 -24.24 -51.52 5.12
N ASN A 168 -23.16 -51.05 5.74
CA ASN A 168 -21.98 -51.90 6.03
C ASN A 168 -21.37 -52.55 4.79
N VAL A 169 -21.34 -51.85 3.65
CA VAL A 169 -20.84 -52.37 2.37
C VAL A 169 -19.42 -51.89 2.08
N VAL A 170 -18.57 -52.77 1.56
CA VAL A 170 -17.24 -52.41 1.05
C VAL A 170 -17.21 -52.64 -0.46
N VAL A 171 -16.77 -51.64 -1.23
CA VAL A 171 -16.50 -51.78 -2.66
C VAL A 171 -15.06 -51.38 -2.92
N SER A 172 -14.29 -52.32 -3.47
CA SER A 172 -12.85 -52.13 -3.66
C SER A 172 -12.36 -52.60 -5.03
N GLN A 173 -11.30 -51.95 -5.52
CA GLN A 173 -10.58 -52.38 -6.73
C GLN A 173 -11.48 -52.48 -7.98
N SER A 174 -12.45 -51.58 -8.14
CA SER A 174 -13.25 -51.55 -9.37
C SER A 174 -12.45 -50.98 -10.54
N SER A 175 -12.60 -51.55 -11.74
CA SER A 175 -12.03 -50.97 -12.97
C SER A 175 -12.74 -49.69 -13.43
N GLN A 176 -13.83 -49.29 -12.77
CA GLN A 176 -14.58 -48.06 -13.03
C GLN A 176 -15.01 -47.40 -11.71
N ASN A 177 -16.26 -46.94 -11.56
CA ASN A 177 -16.72 -46.38 -10.29
C ASN A 177 -16.97 -47.51 -9.28
N GLY A 178 -16.80 -47.26 -7.97
CA GLY A 178 -17.19 -48.24 -6.95
C GLY A 178 -18.71 -48.44 -6.95
N ILE A 179 -19.43 -47.40 -6.55
CA ILE A 179 -20.90 -47.38 -6.51
C ILE A 179 -21.41 -46.22 -7.39
N ARG A 180 -22.38 -46.51 -8.26
CA ARG A 180 -23.09 -45.50 -9.05
C ARG A 180 -24.60 -45.57 -8.80
N LEU A 181 -25.19 -44.45 -8.38
CA LEU A 181 -26.61 -44.32 -8.07
C LEU A 181 -27.27 -43.38 -9.08
N GLY A 182 -28.05 -43.92 -10.01
CA GLY A 182 -28.51 -43.23 -11.22
C GLY A 182 -29.93 -42.67 -11.17
N ASN A 183 -30.91 -43.52 -10.84
CA ASN A 183 -32.34 -43.22 -11.01
C ASN A 183 -33.18 -43.63 -9.78
N ILE A 184 -32.85 -43.05 -8.62
CA ILE A 184 -33.56 -43.29 -7.34
C ILE A 184 -34.45 -42.08 -7.07
N THR A 185 -35.76 -42.28 -6.92
CA THR A 185 -36.74 -41.17 -6.83
C THR A 185 -37.44 -41.02 -5.48
N THR A 186 -37.40 -42.02 -4.58
CA THR A 186 -38.12 -41.96 -3.29
C THR A 186 -37.20 -41.79 -2.09
N SER A 187 -36.51 -42.83 -1.63
CA SER A 187 -35.60 -42.75 -0.49
C SER A 187 -34.27 -43.48 -0.76
N LEU A 188 -33.19 -42.86 -0.27
CA LEU A 188 -31.84 -43.40 -0.35
C LEU A 188 -31.20 -43.38 1.04
N SER A 189 -30.75 -44.55 1.52
CA SER A 189 -29.93 -44.65 2.73
C SER A 189 -28.59 -45.33 2.41
N VAL A 190 -27.49 -44.64 2.66
CA VAL A 190 -26.11 -45.12 2.49
C VAL A 190 -25.38 -44.94 3.80
N THR A 191 -25.21 -46.03 4.56
CA THR A 191 -24.68 -45.99 5.93
C THR A 191 -23.50 -46.94 6.11
N ASN A 192 -22.39 -46.53 6.73
CA ASN A 192 -21.21 -47.40 6.94
C ASN A 192 -20.71 -48.02 5.62
N VAL A 193 -20.48 -47.20 4.60
CA VAL A 193 -20.02 -47.68 3.28
C VAL A 193 -18.57 -47.31 3.06
N THR A 194 -17.76 -48.25 2.60
CA THR A 194 -16.36 -48.02 2.20
C THR A 194 -16.21 -48.21 0.71
N VAL A 195 -15.69 -47.22 -0.01
CA VAL A 195 -15.42 -47.27 -1.46
C VAL A 195 -13.96 -46.92 -1.72
N ASN A 196 -13.10 -47.91 -1.96
CA ASN A 196 -11.66 -47.68 -2.06
C ASN A 196 -10.99 -48.29 -3.28
N ASP A 197 -9.83 -47.76 -3.65
CA ASP A 197 -8.96 -48.37 -4.66
C ASP A 197 -9.63 -48.53 -6.05
N ASN A 198 -10.63 -47.71 -6.40
CA ASN A 198 -11.38 -47.80 -7.66
C ASN A 198 -10.78 -46.89 -8.76
N GLN A 199 -10.84 -47.28 -10.03
CA GLN A 199 -10.23 -46.55 -11.16
C GLN A 199 -10.98 -45.27 -11.58
N LEU A 200 -12.23 -45.08 -11.16
CA LEU A 200 -12.97 -43.82 -11.30
C LEU A 200 -13.47 -43.34 -9.94
N SER A 201 -14.72 -42.88 -9.82
CA SER A 201 -15.20 -42.32 -8.55
C SER A 201 -15.56 -43.43 -7.56
N GLY A 202 -15.29 -43.25 -6.27
CA GLY A 202 -15.68 -44.19 -5.23
C GLY A 202 -17.22 -44.31 -5.15
N LEU A 203 -17.89 -43.20 -4.85
CA LEU A 203 -19.35 -43.09 -4.85
C LEU A 203 -19.81 -41.96 -5.77
N ASN A 204 -20.55 -42.30 -6.83
CA ASN A 204 -21.10 -41.36 -7.80
C ASN A 204 -22.62 -41.37 -7.77
N ILE A 205 -23.22 -40.26 -7.34
CA ILE A 205 -24.66 -40.10 -7.17
C ILE A 205 -25.16 -39.09 -8.19
N THR A 206 -25.95 -39.57 -9.15
CA THR A 206 -26.71 -38.75 -10.09
C THR A 206 -28.22 -38.84 -9.88
N ALA A 207 -28.67 -39.59 -8.87
CA ALA A 207 -30.07 -39.79 -8.51
C ALA A 207 -30.71 -38.60 -7.76
N GLU A 208 -32.05 -38.54 -7.78
CA GLU A 208 -32.88 -37.48 -7.19
C GLU A 208 -33.91 -38.02 -6.16
N PRO A 209 -33.48 -38.70 -5.08
CA PRO A 209 -34.41 -39.29 -4.11
C PRO A 209 -35.08 -38.19 -3.29
N ARG A 210 -36.40 -38.23 -3.04
CA ARG A 210 -37.11 -37.26 -2.16
C ARG A 210 -36.49 -37.12 -0.77
N SER A 211 -35.92 -38.19 -0.21
CA SER A 211 -35.11 -38.14 1.01
C SER A 211 -33.80 -38.92 0.85
N SER A 212 -32.70 -38.36 1.37
CA SER A 212 -31.40 -39.04 1.37
C SER A 212 -30.70 -38.94 2.72
N VAL A 213 -30.25 -40.09 3.23
CA VAL A 213 -29.44 -40.19 4.44
C VAL A 213 -28.11 -40.80 4.07
N PHE A 214 -27.04 -40.06 4.34
CA PHE A 214 -25.68 -40.56 4.30
C PHE A 214 -25.18 -40.63 5.74
N SER A 215 -24.36 -41.63 6.08
CA SER A 215 -23.68 -41.68 7.37
C SER A 215 -22.47 -42.59 7.29
N ASN A 216 -21.32 -42.14 7.79
CA ASN A 216 -20.08 -42.92 7.83
C ASN A 216 -19.72 -43.54 6.46
N VAL A 217 -19.51 -42.70 5.45
CA VAL A 217 -19.15 -43.12 4.09
C VAL A 217 -17.66 -42.83 3.89
N HIS A 218 -16.82 -43.86 3.85
CA HIS A 218 -15.38 -43.75 3.68
C HIS A 218 -15.00 -43.95 2.20
N ALA A 219 -14.15 -43.08 1.64
CA ALA A 219 -13.81 -43.14 0.22
C ALA A 219 -12.33 -42.86 -0.04
N ALA A 220 -11.47 -43.89 -0.08
CA ALA A 220 -10.01 -43.71 -0.11
C ALA A 220 -9.33 -44.32 -1.35
N ARG A 221 -8.24 -43.73 -1.83
CA ARG A 221 -7.39 -44.21 -2.94
C ARG A 221 -8.15 -44.50 -4.24
N ASN A 222 -9.21 -43.76 -4.53
CA ASN A 222 -9.89 -43.84 -5.82
C ASN A 222 -9.12 -43.00 -6.85
N TYR A 223 -9.09 -43.35 -8.13
CA TYR A 223 -8.40 -42.56 -9.16
C TYR A 223 -9.27 -41.42 -9.72
N GLY A 224 -10.60 -41.52 -9.62
CA GLY A 224 -11.55 -40.43 -9.90
C GLY A 224 -11.93 -39.63 -8.65
N ARG A 225 -13.20 -39.26 -8.47
CA ARG A 225 -13.65 -38.49 -7.28
C ARG A 225 -13.92 -39.43 -6.10
N GLY A 226 -13.57 -39.06 -4.87
CA GLY A 226 -13.93 -39.88 -3.69
C GLY A 226 -15.45 -40.03 -3.58
N ILE A 227 -16.14 -38.91 -3.37
CA ILE A 227 -17.61 -38.81 -3.41
C ILE A 227 -18.02 -37.69 -4.37
N SER A 228 -18.89 -38.02 -5.32
CA SER A 228 -19.43 -37.10 -6.31
C SER A 228 -20.95 -37.11 -6.25
N ILE A 229 -21.56 -35.97 -5.92
CA ILE A 229 -23.02 -35.79 -5.98
C ILE A 229 -23.30 -34.75 -7.07
N ILE A 230 -23.85 -35.20 -8.20
CA ILE A 230 -24.15 -34.36 -9.37
C ILE A 230 -25.63 -34.48 -9.70
N ARG A 231 -26.41 -33.42 -9.49
CA ARG A 231 -27.83 -33.43 -9.89
C ARG A 231 -28.07 -32.81 -11.26
N PRO A 232 -28.76 -33.50 -12.19
CA PRO A 232 -29.15 -32.93 -13.48
C PRO A 232 -30.23 -31.83 -13.33
N PRO A 233 -30.50 -31.04 -14.39
CA PRO A 233 -31.51 -29.99 -14.35
C PRO A 233 -32.92 -30.58 -14.24
N VAL A 234 -33.67 -30.23 -13.20
CA VAL A 234 -35.03 -30.75 -12.99
C VAL A 234 -36.01 -30.15 -14.00
N SER A 235 -36.87 -30.98 -14.59
CA SER A 235 -37.94 -30.57 -15.52
C SER A 235 -39.28 -30.28 -14.82
N SER A 236 -39.43 -30.61 -13.53
CA SER A 236 -40.66 -30.44 -12.75
C SER A 236 -40.44 -29.75 -11.39
N TYR A 237 -41.39 -28.89 -11.03
CA TYR A 237 -41.22 -27.74 -10.15
C TYR A 237 -41.36 -28.02 -8.63
N ASP A 238 -41.38 -29.27 -8.14
CA ASP A 238 -42.07 -29.53 -6.86
C ASP A 238 -41.51 -30.61 -5.90
N THR A 239 -40.18 -30.81 -5.80
CA THR A 239 -39.66 -31.68 -4.71
C THR A 239 -38.50 -31.03 -3.95
N SER A 240 -38.71 -30.80 -2.65
CA SER A 240 -37.66 -30.45 -1.70
C SER A 240 -36.88 -31.70 -1.33
N THR A 241 -35.56 -31.64 -1.40
CA THR A 241 -34.68 -32.75 -1.03
C THR A 241 -33.78 -32.35 0.12
N ASP A 242 -33.82 -33.12 1.21
CA ASP A 242 -32.83 -33.03 2.30
C ASP A 242 -31.65 -33.97 1.99
N ILE A 243 -30.44 -33.40 1.97
CA ILE A 243 -29.19 -34.16 1.98
C ILE A 243 -28.60 -33.97 3.38
N CYS A 244 -28.81 -34.96 4.24
CA CYS A 244 -28.28 -34.99 5.59
C CYS A 244 -27.17 -36.06 5.69
N GLY A 245 -25.99 -35.66 6.17
CA GLY A 245 -25.04 -36.59 6.80
C GLY A 245 -23.90 -37.18 5.97
N VAL A 246 -23.39 -36.52 4.93
CA VAL A 246 -22.16 -37.01 4.28
C VAL A 246 -20.97 -36.83 5.25
N ALA A 247 -20.62 -37.90 5.97
CA ALA A 247 -19.37 -37.99 6.72
C ALA A 247 -18.35 -38.78 5.88
N CYS A 248 -17.48 -38.09 5.11
CA CYS A 248 -16.23 -38.70 4.61
C CYS A 248 -15.25 -38.75 5.79
N VAL A 249 -14.82 -39.96 6.15
CA VAL A 249 -13.92 -40.22 7.29
C VAL A 249 -12.44 -40.24 6.86
N SER A 250 -12.15 -40.51 5.59
CA SER A 250 -10.89 -40.14 4.95
C SER A 250 -11.06 -40.27 3.43
N CYS A 251 -10.41 -39.37 2.70
CA CYS A 251 -10.45 -39.33 1.26
C CYS A 251 -8.98 -39.19 0.75
N GLU A 252 -8.17 -40.25 0.88
CA GLU A 252 -6.79 -40.31 0.33
C GLU A 252 -6.86 -40.35 -1.20
N HIS A 253 -6.06 -39.56 -1.92
CA HIS A 253 -6.18 -39.44 -3.39
C HIS A 253 -4.82 -39.45 -4.09
N GLU A 254 -4.67 -40.26 -5.13
CA GLU A 254 -3.42 -40.37 -5.91
C GLU A 254 -3.47 -39.62 -7.25
N ALA A 255 -4.62 -39.08 -7.67
CA ALA A 255 -4.85 -38.52 -9.01
C ALA A 255 -5.32 -37.04 -9.02
N SER A 256 -5.59 -36.46 -10.20
CA SER A 256 -5.83 -35.02 -10.43
C SER A 256 -7.29 -34.53 -10.23
N ASP A 257 -8.08 -35.18 -9.38
CA ASP A 257 -9.54 -34.97 -9.26
C ASP A 257 -9.97 -34.71 -7.79
N TYR A 258 -11.19 -34.22 -7.57
CA TYR A 258 -11.64 -33.71 -6.26
C TYR A 258 -11.94 -34.83 -5.23
N PRO A 259 -11.45 -34.77 -3.97
CA PRO A 259 -11.81 -35.72 -2.91
C PRO A 259 -13.33 -35.75 -2.64
N LEU A 260 -13.95 -34.57 -2.59
CA LEU A 260 -15.39 -34.39 -2.50
C LEU A 260 -15.81 -33.32 -3.50
N ARG A 261 -16.76 -33.68 -4.38
CA ARG A 261 -17.44 -32.72 -5.25
C ARG A 261 -18.94 -32.75 -4.99
N PHE A 262 -19.45 -31.59 -4.62
CA PHE A 262 -20.88 -31.37 -4.54
C PHE A 262 -21.29 -30.40 -5.65
N SER A 263 -22.01 -30.90 -6.65
CA SER A 263 -22.48 -30.11 -7.79
C SER A 263 -23.99 -30.22 -7.95
N VAL A 264 -24.67 -29.09 -7.87
CA VAL A 264 -26.13 -29.02 -8.02
C VAL A 264 -26.50 -28.03 -9.11
N ARG A 265 -27.38 -28.43 -10.03
CA ARG A 265 -27.87 -27.56 -11.11
C ARG A 265 -29.41 -27.46 -11.11
N ARG A 266 -29.97 -26.25 -10.95
CA ARG A 266 -31.42 -25.94 -11.08
C ARG A 266 -32.39 -26.83 -10.27
N ALA A 267 -32.23 -26.92 -8.95
CA ALA A 267 -33.09 -27.74 -8.06
C ALA A 267 -33.54 -27.00 -6.78
N LYS A 268 -34.63 -27.45 -6.14
CA LYS A 268 -35.21 -26.90 -4.89
C LYS A 268 -34.78 -27.74 -3.68
N TYR A 269 -34.26 -27.11 -2.62
CA TYR A 269 -33.69 -27.81 -1.46
C TYR A 269 -34.25 -27.29 -0.14
N THR A 270 -34.46 -28.15 0.84
CA THR A 270 -34.84 -27.74 2.21
C THR A 270 -33.63 -27.55 3.13
N SER A 271 -32.52 -28.26 2.92
CA SER A 271 -31.19 -27.93 3.45
C SER A 271 -30.16 -28.93 2.93
N VAL A 272 -28.90 -28.51 2.78
CA VAL A 272 -27.76 -29.43 2.64
C VAL A 272 -26.92 -29.27 3.90
N SER A 273 -26.91 -30.30 4.74
CA SER A 273 -26.30 -30.28 6.07
C SER A 273 -25.23 -31.36 6.18
N CYS A 274 -23.96 -30.95 6.11
CA CYS A 274 -22.82 -31.80 6.45
C CYS A 274 -22.53 -31.64 7.95
N LYS A 275 -23.10 -32.53 8.78
CA LYS A 275 -23.02 -32.46 10.26
C LYS A 275 -22.37 -33.69 10.89
N LYS A 276 -21.61 -33.39 11.97
CA LYS A 276 -21.19 -34.15 13.17
C LYS A 276 -19.76 -34.68 13.26
N GLU A 277 -19.19 -34.33 14.42
CA GLU A 277 -18.02 -34.77 15.21
C GLU A 277 -16.68 -35.08 14.53
N ARG A 278 -16.62 -35.46 13.25
CA ARG A 278 -15.38 -35.59 12.45
C ARG A 278 -15.75 -35.88 10.98
N ILE A 279 -15.85 -34.84 10.15
CA ILE A 279 -15.61 -35.00 8.72
C ILE A 279 -14.10 -34.75 8.54
N SER A 280 -13.31 -35.82 8.69
CA SER A 280 -11.87 -35.78 8.41
C SER A 280 -11.68 -36.03 6.92
N ILE A 281 -11.49 -34.99 6.12
CA ILE A 281 -10.97 -35.14 4.76
C ILE A 281 -9.45 -35.02 4.89
N ASP A 282 -8.83 -36.10 5.40
CA ASP A 282 -7.39 -36.26 5.39
C ASP A 282 -6.98 -36.63 3.95
N VAL A 283 -6.36 -35.69 3.24
CA VAL A 283 -5.83 -35.90 1.90
C VAL A 283 -4.31 -36.01 2.03
N TYR A 284 -3.79 -37.22 2.02
CA TYR A 284 -2.34 -37.45 1.98
C TYR A 284 -1.84 -37.32 0.52
N VAL A 285 -1.20 -36.21 0.18
CA VAL A 285 -0.59 -36.05 -1.16
C VAL A 285 0.83 -36.63 -1.16
N SER A 286 0.97 -37.81 -1.76
CA SER A 286 2.27 -38.38 -2.14
C SER A 286 2.90 -37.55 -3.27
N ARG A 287 3.84 -36.66 -2.90
CA ARG A 287 4.86 -35.92 -3.66
C ARG A 287 4.72 -35.51 -5.15
N ASN A 288 3.71 -35.82 -5.96
CA ASN A 288 3.81 -35.62 -7.42
C ASN A 288 2.51 -35.47 -8.26
N TYR A 289 1.36 -34.98 -7.76
CA TYR A 289 0.22 -34.66 -8.65
C TYR A 289 -0.56 -33.38 -8.30
N TYR A 290 -1.08 -32.72 -9.34
CA TYR A 290 -1.72 -31.40 -9.32
C TYR A 290 -3.26 -31.54 -9.22
N LYS A 291 -3.86 -30.98 -8.15
CA LYS A 291 -5.30 -30.81 -7.81
C LYS A 291 -5.89 -31.78 -6.78
N THR A 292 -6.21 -31.26 -5.60
CA THR A 292 -6.94 -31.96 -4.54
C THR A 292 -7.84 -30.98 -3.77
N ASP A 293 -8.94 -30.52 -4.38
CA ASP A 293 -9.81 -29.50 -3.74
C ASP A 293 -11.13 -30.08 -3.27
N ILE A 294 -11.66 -29.59 -2.15
CA ILE A 294 -13.08 -29.76 -1.83
C ILE A 294 -13.86 -28.67 -2.59
N ASN A 295 -14.56 -29.07 -3.64
CA ASN A 295 -15.26 -28.15 -4.52
C ASN A 295 -16.79 -28.22 -4.33
N PHE A 296 -17.37 -27.10 -3.95
CA PHE A 296 -18.82 -26.89 -3.86
C PHE A 296 -19.27 -25.94 -4.97
N GLU A 297 -20.01 -26.47 -5.94
CA GLU A 297 -20.53 -25.75 -7.10
C GLU A 297 -22.07 -25.86 -7.12
N ILE A 298 -22.79 -24.76 -6.83
CA ILE A 298 -24.27 -24.73 -6.96
C ILE A 298 -24.65 -23.72 -8.04
N LEU A 299 -25.01 -24.24 -9.21
CA LEU A 299 -25.47 -23.45 -10.34
C LEU A 299 -27.00 -23.33 -10.28
N SER A 300 -27.49 -22.19 -9.78
CA SER A 300 -28.91 -21.84 -9.67
C SER A 300 -29.68 -22.67 -8.62
N ALA A 301 -30.01 -22.01 -7.50
CA ALA A 301 -30.98 -22.50 -6.52
C ALA A 301 -32.35 -21.87 -6.76
N MET A 302 -33.42 -22.65 -6.61
CA MET A 302 -34.79 -22.14 -6.74
C MET A 302 -35.21 -21.34 -5.50
N PRO A 303 -36.13 -20.36 -5.63
CA PRO A 303 -36.73 -19.65 -4.50
C PRO A 303 -37.32 -20.63 -3.46
N GLY A 304 -36.99 -20.43 -2.18
CA GLY A 304 -37.39 -21.30 -1.08
C GLY A 304 -36.32 -22.26 -0.57
N SER A 305 -35.08 -22.20 -1.09
CA SER A 305 -33.97 -23.01 -0.56
C SER A 305 -33.32 -22.40 0.68
N LEU A 306 -33.02 -23.23 1.68
CA LEU A 306 -32.80 -22.82 3.09
C LEU A 306 -31.32 -22.55 3.48
N GLY A 307 -30.36 -22.92 2.63
CA GLY A 307 -28.91 -22.67 2.82
C GLY A 307 -28.05 -23.94 2.84
N ILE A 308 -26.72 -23.76 2.92
CA ILE A 308 -25.72 -24.83 3.07
C ILE A 308 -25.05 -24.68 4.44
N ASP A 309 -25.05 -25.75 5.24
CA ASP A 309 -24.35 -25.81 6.54
C ASP A 309 -23.20 -26.83 6.45
N MET A 310 -21.99 -26.33 6.66
CA MET A 310 -20.73 -27.05 6.63
C MET A 310 -20.07 -26.95 8.01
N THR A 311 -20.19 -28.00 8.82
CA THR A 311 -19.67 -28.00 10.20
C THR A 311 -18.68 -29.15 10.41
N GLY A 312 -17.54 -28.90 11.06
CA GLY A 312 -16.61 -29.97 11.45
C GLY A 312 -15.70 -30.49 10.33
N ILE A 313 -15.35 -29.65 9.36
CA ILE A 313 -14.51 -30.02 8.21
C ILE A 313 -13.03 -29.97 8.61
N SER A 314 -12.28 -31.05 8.35
CA SER A 314 -10.82 -31.04 8.32
C SER A 314 -10.33 -31.09 6.87
N ALA A 315 -9.53 -30.13 6.43
CA ALA A 315 -8.91 -30.09 5.09
C ALA A 315 -7.41 -29.83 5.22
N VAL A 316 -6.59 -30.87 5.05
CA VAL A 316 -5.16 -30.85 5.36
C VAL A 316 -4.34 -31.20 4.12
N ASP A 317 -3.27 -30.45 3.88
CA ASP A 317 -2.26 -30.70 2.84
C ASP A 317 -2.79 -30.68 1.39
N ASN A 318 -3.86 -29.93 1.09
CA ASN A 318 -4.37 -29.84 -0.28
C ASN A 318 -3.41 -29.06 -1.20
N GLY A 319 -3.26 -29.51 -2.45
CA GLY A 319 -2.44 -28.87 -3.48
C GLY A 319 -2.93 -27.47 -3.90
N GLU A 320 -4.24 -27.24 -3.89
CA GLU A 320 -4.89 -25.98 -4.27
C GLU A 320 -5.72 -25.42 -3.08
N GLU A 321 -7.05 -25.48 -3.07
CA GLU A 321 -7.88 -24.90 -2.02
C GLU A 321 -8.32 -25.91 -0.95
N GLY A 322 -8.36 -25.47 0.31
CA GLY A 322 -8.97 -26.24 1.40
C GLY A 322 -10.47 -26.40 1.17
N LEU A 323 -11.17 -25.27 1.06
CA LEU A 323 -12.57 -25.19 0.63
C LEU A 323 -12.70 -24.19 -0.52
N TYR A 324 -13.23 -24.66 -1.66
CA TYR A 324 -13.57 -23.79 -2.78
C TYR A 324 -15.08 -23.71 -2.99
N ILE A 325 -15.61 -22.49 -2.85
CA ILE A 325 -17.02 -22.17 -2.93
C ILE A 325 -17.21 -21.16 -4.05
N LYS A 326 -18.02 -21.54 -5.03
CA LYS A 326 -18.07 -20.81 -6.29
C LYS A 326 -19.50 -20.67 -6.82
N ASP A 327 -19.82 -19.47 -7.30
CA ASP A 327 -21.07 -19.15 -8.02
C ASP A 327 -22.36 -19.45 -7.21
N ILE A 328 -22.30 -19.35 -5.87
CA ILE A 328 -23.41 -19.74 -4.97
C ILE A 328 -24.41 -18.60 -4.77
N GLY A 329 -25.69 -18.90 -4.99
CA GLY A 329 -26.83 -17.99 -4.73
C GLY A 329 -27.60 -18.23 -3.43
N LEU A 330 -27.14 -19.15 -2.57
CA LEU A 330 -27.77 -19.48 -1.27
C LEU A 330 -26.90 -19.11 -0.08
N PRO A 331 -27.47 -18.78 1.10
CA PRO A 331 -26.70 -18.56 2.30
C PRO A 331 -25.82 -19.77 2.64
N ILE A 332 -24.59 -19.51 3.05
CA ILE A 332 -23.60 -20.53 3.42
C ILE A 332 -23.14 -20.29 4.85
N GLU A 333 -23.01 -21.37 5.59
CA GLU A 333 -22.48 -21.38 6.94
C GLU A 333 -21.34 -22.39 7.02
N ILE A 334 -20.16 -21.94 7.44
CA ILE A 334 -18.98 -22.78 7.69
C ILE A 334 -18.66 -22.67 9.17
N ARG A 335 -18.65 -23.77 9.92
CA ARG A 335 -18.39 -23.78 11.36
C ARG A 335 -17.41 -24.85 11.81
N ASP A 336 -16.74 -24.60 12.92
CA ASP A 336 -15.97 -25.59 13.69
C ASP A 336 -15.02 -26.43 12.81
N SER A 337 -14.34 -25.79 11.86
CA SER A 337 -13.55 -26.45 10.82
C SER A 337 -12.06 -26.07 10.90
N VAL A 338 -11.18 -26.98 10.48
CA VAL A 338 -9.72 -26.82 10.51
C VAL A 338 -9.15 -27.05 9.11
N LEU A 339 -8.45 -26.05 8.57
CA LEU A 339 -7.85 -26.08 7.24
C LEU A 339 -6.35 -25.81 7.38
N THR A 340 -5.51 -26.75 6.96
CA THR A 340 -4.08 -26.75 7.26
C THR A 340 -3.25 -27.00 6.00
N ASN A 341 -2.24 -26.17 5.73
CA ASN A 341 -1.27 -26.35 4.65
C ASN A 341 -1.86 -26.46 3.22
N ASN A 342 -2.89 -25.66 2.95
CA ASN A 342 -3.51 -25.53 1.62
C ASN A 342 -2.88 -24.36 0.84
N THR A 343 -3.09 -24.21 -0.47
CA THR A 343 -2.71 -22.96 -1.16
C THR A 343 -3.57 -21.80 -0.70
N PHE A 344 -4.90 -21.98 -0.73
CA PHE A 344 -5.85 -21.11 -0.04
C PHE A 344 -6.60 -21.94 1.00
N GLY A 345 -6.80 -21.42 2.21
CA GLY A 345 -7.64 -22.11 3.20
C GLY A 345 -9.08 -22.18 2.71
N ILE A 346 -9.75 -21.02 2.63
CA ILE A 346 -11.10 -20.89 2.08
C ILE A 346 -11.07 -19.93 0.90
N ARG A 347 -11.67 -20.32 -0.23
CA ARG A 347 -11.86 -19.45 -1.39
C ARG A 347 -13.34 -19.28 -1.73
N LEU A 348 -13.79 -18.03 -1.78
CA LEU A 348 -15.17 -17.62 -2.08
C LEU A 348 -15.21 -16.82 -3.39
N ALA A 349 -15.60 -17.45 -4.48
CA ALA A 349 -15.63 -16.84 -5.81
C ALA A 349 -17.06 -16.59 -6.31
N ARG A 350 -17.41 -15.32 -6.58
CA ARG A 350 -18.73 -14.93 -7.13
C ARG A 350 -19.94 -15.45 -6.34
N CYS A 351 -19.83 -15.47 -5.00
CA CYS A 351 -20.95 -15.83 -4.14
C CYS A 351 -21.92 -14.65 -4.03
N ILE A 352 -23.17 -14.82 -4.48
CA ILE A 352 -24.20 -13.78 -4.46
C ILE A 352 -24.90 -13.72 -3.10
N ALA A 353 -24.97 -14.82 -2.36
CA ALA A 353 -25.62 -14.88 -1.05
C ALA A 353 -24.62 -14.76 0.11
N ASN A 354 -25.15 -14.52 1.31
CA ASN A 354 -24.35 -14.30 2.51
C ASN A 354 -23.55 -15.55 2.89
N VAL A 355 -22.30 -15.35 3.29
CA VAL A 355 -21.41 -16.40 3.77
C VAL A 355 -21.01 -16.08 5.21
N THR A 356 -21.32 -16.99 6.13
CA THR A 356 -20.87 -16.93 7.52
C THR A 356 -19.78 -17.97 7.75
N VAL A 357 -18.67 -17.56 8.34
CA VAL A 357 -17.58 -18.43 8.78
C VAL A 357 -17.39 -18.22 10.28
N ALA A 358 -17.60 -19.27 11.08
CA ALA A 358 -17.54 -19.18 12.53
C ALA A 358 -16.66 -20.26 13.14
N SER A 359 -15.82 -19.94 14.14
CA SER A 359 -14.98 -20.93 14.83
C SER A 359 -14.11 -21.78 13.87
N VAL A 360 -13.56 -21.16 12.83
CA VAL A 360 -12.71 -21.83 11.84
C VAL A 360 -11.24 -21.50 12.07
N ILE A 361 -10.37 -22.49 11.94
CA ILE A 361 -8.92 -22.33 11.95
C ILE A 361 -8.38 -22.58 10.54
N SER A 362 -7.74 -21.58 9.94
CA SER A 362 -7.01 -21.71 8.68
C SER A 362 -5.54 -21.42 8.92
N GLN A 363 -4.66 -22.41 8.74
CA GLN A 363 -3.25 -22.28 9.10
C GLN A 363 -2.29 -22.78 8.02
N TRP A 364 -1.13 -22.12 7.94
CA TRP A 364 -0.03 -22.43 7.02
C TRP A 364 -0.46 -22.45 5.55
N SER A 365 -1.39 -21.57 5.17
CA SER A 365 -1.77 -21.46 3.75
C SER A 365 -0.60 -20.93 2.91
N ARG A 366 -0.27 -21.56 1.78
CA ARG A 366 0.88 -21.15 0.94
C ARG A 366 0.69 -19.77 0.29
N ASP A 367 -0.56 -19.35 0.07
CA ASP A 367 -0.93 -18.01 -0.40
C ASP A 367 -1.79 -17.29 0.67
N THR A 368 -3.12 -17.23 0.50
CA THR A 368 -4.02 -16.47 1.39
C THR A 368 -4.89 -17.40 2.23
N GLY A 369 -5.04 -17.13 3.52
CA GLY A 369 -5.84 -17.98 4.42
C GLY A 369 -7.34 -18.02 4.07
N ILE A 370 -7.94 -16.85 3.82
CA ILE A 370 -9.31 -16.71 3.29
C ILE A 370 -9.29 -15.72 2.12
N PHE A 371 -9.72 -16.16 0.95
CA PHE A 371 -9.74 -15.34 -0.27
C PHE A 371 -11.17 -15.20 -0.79
N SER A 372 -11.68 -13.97 -0.88
CA SER A 372 -13.02 -13.68 -1.41
C SER A 372 -12.91 -12.77 -2.62
N ASP A 373 -13.25 -13.29 -3.81
CA ASP A 373 -13.19 -12.56 -5.08
C ASP A 373 -14.54 -12.45 -5.79
N GLN A 374 -14.93 -11.21 -6.09
CA GLN A 374 -16.18 -10.88 -6.80
C GLN A 374 -17.46 -11.40 -6.12
N SER A 375 -17.41 -11.71 -4.83
CA SER A 375 -18.58 -12.09 -4.05
C SER A 375 -19.42 -10.85 -3.71
N GLU A 376 -20.74 -10.97 -3.83
CA GLU A 376 -21.72 -9.89 -3.60
C GLU A 376 -22.49 -10.02 -2.28
N GLY A 377 -22.50 -11.21 -1.67
CA GLY A 377 -23.08 -11.45 -0.36
C GLY A 377 -22.32 -10.80 0.80
N LEU A 378 -22.98 -10.63 1.95
CA LEU A 378 -22.29 -10.32 3.22
C LEU A 378 -21.29 -11.44 3.53
N LEU A 379 -20.07 -11.09 3.89
CA LEU A 379 -19.09 -12.01 4.47
C LEU A 379 -19.00 -11.72 5.97
N ASN A 380 -19.40 -12.67 6.81
CA ASN A 380 -19.37 -12.56 8.26
C ASN A 380 -18.39 -13.56 8.86
N LEU A 381 -17.31 -13.08 9.47
CA LEU A 381 -16.29 -13.88 10.14
C LEU A 381 -16.41 -13.69 11.66
N THR A 382 -16.56 -14.80 12.40
CA THR A 382 -16.70 -14.78 13.86
C THR A 382 -15.83 -15.84 14.54
N GLY A 383 -14.94 -15.48 15.46
CA GLY A 383 -14.10 -16.48 16.13
C GLY A 383 -13.15 -17.23 15.19
N VAL A 384 -12.81 -16.65 14.03
CA VAL A 384 -11.94 -17.26 13.02
C VAL A 384 -10.49 -16.98 13.38
N THR A 385 -9.63 -18.00 13.30
CA THR A 385 -8.18 -17.86 13.42
C THR A 385 -7.51 -18.12 12.07
N VAL A 386 -6.74 -17.16 11.55
CA VAL A 386 -5.92 -17.32 10.35
C VAL A 386 -4.45 -17.11 10.68
N ALA A 387 -3.64 -18.15 10.52
CA ALA A 387 -2.26 -18.16 10.99
C ALA A 387 -1.24 -18.60 9.93
N GLY A 388 -0.14 -17.85 9.76
CA GLY A 388 1.00 -18.31 8.97
C GLY A 388 0.76 -18.38 7.46
N SER A 389 -0.08 -17.50 6.89
CA SER A 389 -0.32 -17.48 5.44
C SER A 389 0.86 -16.87 4.68
N GLY A 390 1.19 -17.41 3.51
CA GLY A 390 2.28 -16.94 2.65
C GLY A 390 2.06 -15.57 1.99
N SER A 391 0.84 -15.04 2.04
CA SER A 391 0.44 -13.68 1.67
C SER A 391 -0.44 -13.08 2.79
N ASN A 392 -1.69 -12.73 2.51
CA ASN A 392 -2.60 -12.10 3.47
C ASN A 392 -3.38 -13.14 4.29
N GLY A 393 -3.81 -12.80 5.50
CA GLY A 393 -4.72 -13.64 6.27
C GLY A 393 -6.11 -13.70 5.60
N LEU A 394 -6.72 -12.54 5.39
CA LEU A 394 -7.92 -12.35 4.57
C LEU A 394 -7.62 -11.41 3.40
N SER A 395 -8.00 -11.80 2.19
CA SER A 395 -8.12 -10.90 1.03
C SER A 395 -9.58 -10.80 0.60
N TYR A 396 -10.20 -9.64 0.82
CA TYR A 396 -11.56 -9.34 0.38
C TYR A 396 -11.52 -8.37 -0.81
N ILE A 397 -11.80 -8.89 -2.01
CA ILE A 397 -11.61 -8.20 -3.29
C ILE A 397 -12.92 -8.10 -4.07
N LYS A 398 -13.34 -6.86 -4.35
CA LYS A 398 -14.52 -6.54 -5.17
C LYS A 398 -14.17 -5.47 -6.21
N THR A 399 -13.92 -5.88 -7.46
CA THR A 399 -13.40 -4.98 -8.50
C THR A 399 -14.47 -4.36 -9.38
N ASP A 400 -15.67 -4.93 -9.42
CA ASP A 400 -16.74 -4.43 -10.28
C ASP A 400 -17.34 -3.14 -9.71
N THR A 401 -17.50 -2.14 -10.57
CA THR A 401 -18.22 -0.91 -10.21
C THR A 401 -19.68 -1.25 -10.00
N CYS A 402 -20.31 -0.67 -8.98
CA CYS A 402 -21.67 -0.94 -8.50
C CYS A 402 -22.83 -0.58 -9.48
N LYS A 403 -22.67 -0.83 -10.79
CA LYS A 403 -23.59 -0.47 -11.88
C LYS A 403 -24.52 -1.60 -12.32
N SER A 404 -24.45 -2.80 -11.73
CA SER A 404 -25.32 -3.91 -12.14
C SER A 404 -26.73 -3.76 -11.53
N ALA A 405 -27.77 -3.98 -12.33
CA ALA A 405 -29.17 -3.97 -11.89
C ALA A 405 -29.51 -5.06 -10.84
N ILE A 406 -28.57 -6.00 -10.60
CA ILE A 406 -28.67 -7.06 -9.59
C ILE A 406 -28.37 -6.49 -8.18
N LEU A 407 -27.47 -5.51 -8.08
CA LEU A 407 -27.08 -4.88 -6.81
C LEU A 407 -28.19 -4.02 -6.18
N ASN A 408 -29.16 -3.54 -6.96
CA ASN A 408 -30.32 -2.78 -6.46
C ASN A 408 -31.35 -3.62 -5.71
N ARG A 409 -31.26 -4.97 -5.72
CA ARG A 409 -32.21 -5.86 -5.03
C ARG A 409 -31.79 -6.25 -3.60
N PHE A 410 -30.56 -5.96 -3.18
CA PHE A 410 -30.04 -6.37 -1.88
C PHE A 410 -29.42 -5.19 -1.13
N SER A 411 -30.28 -4.34 -0.58
CA SER A 411 -29.92 -3.18 0.23
C SER A 411 -29.30 -3.61 1.58
N ALA A 412 -28.09 -3.12 1.87
CA ALA A 412 -27.23 -3.33 3.04
C ALA A 412 -26.49 -4.68 3.10
N ARG A 413 -25.24 -4.72 2.61
CA ARG A 413 -24.33 -5.87 2.78
C ARG A 413 -22.93 -5.41 3.11
N GLU A 414 -22.39 -5.97 4.19
CA GLU A 414 -21.17 -5.52 4.85
C GLU A 414 -20.07 -6.60 4.75
N LEU A 415 -18.82 -6.23 5.02
CA LEU A 415 -17.83 -7.18 5.52
C LEU A 415 -17.85 -7.06 7.04
N ASN A 416 -18.12 -8.14 7.77
CA ASN A 416 -18.09 -8.13 9.23
C ASN A 416 -17.04 -9.12 9.75
N ILE A 417 -16.09 -8.63 10.55
CA ILE A 417 -15.04 -9.42 11.18
C ILE A 417 -15.12 -9.15 12.68
N THR A 418 -15.51 -10.15 13.46
CA THR A 418 -15.74 -10.02 14.90
C THR A 418 -15.02 -11.10 15.69
N SER A 419 -14.28 -10.73 16.74
CA SER A 419 -13.63 -11.68 17.65
C SER A 419 -12.71 -12.69 16.92
N CYS A 420 -12.02 -12.25 15.86
CA CYS A 420 -11.12 -13.09 15.07
C CYS A 420 -9.64 -12.88 15.48
N GLU A 421 -8.75 -13.77 15.06
CA GLU A 421 -7.30 -13.64 15.21
C GLU A 421 -6.60 -13.84 13.86
N PHE A 422 -5.78 -12.88 13.44
CA PHE A 422 -4.93 -12.96 12.25
C PHE A 422 -3.47 -12.85 12.69
N ARG A 423 -2.71 -13.94 12.59
CA ARG A 423 -1.32 -13.97 13.07
C ARG A 423 -0.29 -14.50 12.10
N ASP A 424 0.92 -13.98 12.19
CA ASP A 424 2.11 -14.45 11.48
C ASP A 424 1.92 -14.57 9.95
N ASN A 425 1.02 -13.77 9.36
CA ASN A 425 0.81 -13.74 7.91
C ASN A 425 1.88 -12.86 7.26
N ARG A 426 2.45 -13.30 6.14
CA ARG A 426 3.60 -12.64 5.51
C ARG A 426 3.28 -11.20 5.06
N GLU A 427 2.08 -10.96 4.55
CA GLU A 427 1.57 -9.63 4.18
C GLU A 427 0.60 -9.11 5.25
N ASN A 428 -0.64 -8.73 4.90
CA ASN A 428 -1.57 -8.13 5.84
C ASN A 428 -2.37 -9.21 6.58
N GLY A 429 -2.77 -8.96 7.83
CA GLY A 429 -3.79 -9.77 8.49
C GLY A 429 -5.11 -9.70 7.71
N VAL A 430 -5.56 -8.49 7.38
CA VAL A 430 -6.75 -8.25 6.54
C VAL A 430 -6.45 -7.23 5.45
N LYS A 431 -6.76 -7.60 4.21
CA LYS A 431 -6.70 -6.73 3.02
C LYS A 431 -8.10 -6.56 2.43
N ILE A 432 -8.55 -5.32 2.35
CA ILE A 432 -9.85 -4.93 1.78
C ILE A 432 -9.58 -4.08 0.54
N TYR A 433 -10.05 -4.57 -0.61
CA TYR A 433 -10.06 -3.82 -1.85
C TYR A 433 -11.45 -3.87 -2.48
N GLU A 434 -12.22 -2.80 -2.33
CA GLU A 434 -13.56 -2.74 -2.92
C GLU A 434 -13.81 -1.40 -3.62
N LYS A 435 -14.60 -1.43 -4.69
CA LYS A 435 -15.01 -0.23 -5.45
C LYS A 435 -16.48 0.14 -5.26
N CYS A 436 -17.14 -0.47 -4.28
CA CYS A 436 -18.60 -0.61 -4.28
C CYS A 436 -19.32 0.09 -3.11
N GLY A 437 -18.65 0.97 -2.38
CA GLY A 437 -19.35 1.82 -1.42
C GLY A 437 -19.94 1.08 -0.21
N LEU A 438 -19.50 -0.14 0.09
CA LEU A 438 -20.10 -0.98 1.12
C LEU A 438 -19.52 -0.69 2.52
N PRO A 439 -20.27 -0.92 3.60
CA PRO A 439 -19.72 -0.80 4.95
C PRO A 439 -18.81 -2.01 5.26
N SER A 440 -17.74 -1.77 6.00
CA SER A 440 -16.90 -2.82 6.59
C SER A 440 -16.74 -2.58 8.09
N VAL A 441 -16.91 -3.61 8.90
CA VAL A 441 -16.74 -3.56 10.37
C VAL A 441 -15.73 -4.61 10.79
N ILE A 442 -14.72 -4.16 11.54
CA ILE A 442 -13.73 -5.01 12.19
C ILE A 442 -13.80 -4.69 13.68
N TYR A 443 -14.25 -5.65 14.48
CA TYR A 443 -14.53 -5.46 15.90
C TYR A 443 -13.86 -6.54 16.75
N ASN A 444 -13.27 -6.16 17.88
CA ASN A 444 -12.69 -7.09 18.87
C ASN A 444 -11.72 -8.11 18.26
N THR A 445 -10.92 -7.71 17.27
CA THR A 445 -10.08 -8.62 16.48
C THR A 445 -8.59 -8.43 16.81
N ARG A 446 -7.84 -9.53 16.90
CA ARG A 446 -6.41 -9.55 17.21
C ARG A 446 -5.59 -9.71 15.93
N PHE A 447 -4.57 -8.87 15.76
CA PHE A 447 -3.59 -8.93 14.69
C PHE A 447 -2.19 -9.06 15.30
N ILE A 448 -1.46 -10.13 15.03
CA ILE A 448 -0.21 -10.44 15.74
C ILE A 448 0.88 -10.84 14.75
N GLY A 449 2.01 -10.13 14.72
CA GLY A 449 3.19 -10.59 13.95
C GLY A 449 3.03 -10.63 12.42
N ASN A 450 2.04 -9.93 11.85
CA ASN A 450 1.89 -9.90 10.39
C ASN A 450 2.83 -8.87 9.73
N GLY A 451 2.94 -8.92 8.41
CA GLY A 451 3.44 -7.81 7.59
C GLY A 451 2.76 -6.50 7.96
N GLY A 452 1.49 -6.34 7.58
CA GLY A 452 0.60 -5.27 8.03
C GLY A 452 -0.60 -5.80 8.80
N GLY A 453 -1.27 -4.98 9.61
CA GLY A 453 -2.49 -5.43 10.31
C GLY A 453 -3.69 -5.41 9.37
N ILE A 454 -4.11 -4.20 9.00
CA ILE A 454 -5.29 -3.93 8.18
C ILE A 454 -4.91 -2.98 7.04
N ASN A 455 -5.18 -3.39 5.80
CA ASN A 455 -5.01 -2.55 4.61
C ASN A 455 -6.34 -2.41 3.89
N ALA A 456 -6.98 -1.25 4.05
CA ALA A 456 -8.29 -0.96 3.46
C ALA A 456 -8.21 0.12 2.39
N LYS A 457 -8.61 -0.23 1.16
CA LYS A 457 -8.65 0.67 0.01
C LYS A 457 -10.00 0.63 -0.70
N ASN A 458 -10.63 1.80 -0.78
CA ASN A 458 -11.87 2.03 -1.49
C ASN A 458 -11.99 3.49 -1.95
N ASP A 459 -12.19 3.73 -3.24
CA ASP A 459 -12.30 5.10 -3.79
C ASP A 459 -13.75 5.60 -3.87
N HIS A 460 -14.75 4.81 -3.45
CA HIS A 460 -16.16 5.16 -3.53
C HIS A 460 -16.60 6.07 -2.36
N SER A 461 -17.44 7.07 -2.64
CA SER A 461 -17.78 8.13 -1.68
C SER A 461 -18.76 7.72 -0.58
N SER A 462 -19.42 6.56 -0.74
CA SER A 462 -20.36 6.00 0.25
C SER A 462 -19.74 4.93 1.16
N SER A 463 -18.47 4.59 0.94
CA SER A 463 -17.78 3.52 1.66
C SER A 463 -17.58 3.90 3.11
N ASN A 464 -17.90 3.00 4.03
CA ASN A 464 -17.70 3.24 5.45
C ASN A 464 -16.86 2.12 6.05
N ILE A 465 -15.91 2.45 6.91
CA ILE A 465 -15.17 1.44 7.67
C ILE A 465 -15.18 1.76 9.17
N ALA A 466 -15.43 0.76 10.01
CA ALA A 466 -15.31 0.85 11.45
C ALA A 466 -14.30 -0.19 11.95
N ILE A 467 -13.28 0.25 12.66
CA ILE A 467 -12.23 -0.58 13.25
C ILE A 467 -12.20 -0.28 14.74
N GLU A 468 -12.63 -1.23 15.55
CA GLU A 468 -12.91 -0.97 16.95
C GLU A 468 -12.51 -2.11 17.87
N LYS A 469 -11.99 -1.78 19.06
CA LYS A 469 -11.57 -2.77 20.07
C LYS A 469 -10.57 -3.81 19.53
N CYS A 470 -9.83 -3.45 18.49
CA CYS A 470 -8.83 -4.34 17.89
C CYS A 470 -7.47 -4.15 18.56
N THR A 471 -6.69 -5.24 18.60
CA THR A 471 -5.33 -5.23 19.15
C THR A 471 -4.36 -5.59 18.03
N LEU A 472 -3.41 -4.70 17.73
CA LEU A 472 -2.41 -4.85 16.68
C LEU A 472 -1.02 -4.88 17.30
N ILE A 473 -0.38 -6.05 17.31
CA ILE A 473 0.87 -6.32 18.04
C ILE A 473 1.96 -6.78 17.06
N ASN A 474 3.17 -6.23 17.19
CA ASN A 474 4.36 -6.68 16.46
C ASN A 474 4.17 -6.72 14.93
N GLN A 475 3.39 -5.81 14.35
CA GLN A 475 3.32 -5.69 12.89
C GLN A 475 4.68 -5.21 12.35
N THR A 476 5.12 -5.73 11.20
CA THR A 476 6.46 -5.43 10.65
C THR A 476 6.48 -4.25 9.68
N GLU A 477 5.32 -3.87 9.15
CA GLU A 477 5.03 -2.74 8.29
C GLU A 477 3.90 -1.87 8.90
N ILE A 478 3.25 -1.04 8.08
CA ILE A 478 2.17 -0.16 8.55
C ILE A 478 1.03 -1.00 9.15
N SER A 479 0.68 -0.72 10.41
CA SER A 479 -0.31 -1.53 11.13
C SER A 479 -1.72 -1.36 10.56
N LEU A 480 -2.11 -0.14 10.22
CA LEU A 480 -3.42 0.18 9.65
C LEU A 480 -3.28 1.25 8.56
N THR A 481 -3.65 0.89 7.34
CA THR A 481 -3.81 1.85 6.23
C THR A 481 -5.30 1.96 5.87
N ALA A 482 -5.83 3.18 5.85
CA ALA A 482 -7.20 3.45 5.41
C ALA A 482 -7.20 4.50 4.29
N ASN A 483 -7.41 4.04 3.05
CA ASN A 483 -7.63 4.89 1.88
C ASN A 483 -9.09 4.73 1.42
N ILE A 484 -10.00 5.50 2.01
CA ILE A 484 -11.45 5.26 1.92
C ILE A 484 -12.20 6.52 1.49
N GLY A 485 -12.86 6.53 0.34
CA GLY A 485 -13.56 7.70 -0.20
C GLY A 485 -14.77 8.21 0.61
N GLY A 486 -15.29 7.41 1.54
CA GLY A 486 -16.38 7.78 2.45
C GLY A 486 -15.92 8.02 3.89
N ASN A 487 -16.55 7.39 4.90
CA ASN A 487 -16.26 7.67 6.31
C ASN A 487 -15.44 6.55 6.99
N ALA A 488 -14.64 6.91 7.99
CA ALA A 488 -13.88 5.94 8.80
C ALA A 488 -14.05 6.18 10.30
N THR A 489 -14.17 5.11 11.09
CA THR A 489 -14.15 5.15 12.56
C THR A 489 -13.05 4.22 13.05
N ILE A 490 -12.11 4.74 13.83
CA ILE A 490 -11.00 3.99 14.42
C ILE A 490 -11.01 4.29 15.91
N ARG A 491 -11.57 3.40 16.73
CA ARG A 491 -11.74 3.68 18.16
C ARG A 491 -11.48 2.52 19.11
N ASN A 492 -10.97 2.82 20.29
CA ASN A 492 -10.68 1.83 21.33
C ASN A 492 -9.71 0.73 20.87
N ASN A 493 -8.78 1.02 19.95
CA ASN A 493 -7.80 0.04 19.48
C ASN A 493 -6.46 0.20 20.21
N GLU A 494 -5.73 -0.90 20.32
CA GLU A 494 -4.40 -0.94 20.92
C GLU A 494 -3.36 -1.31 19.86
N PHE A 495 -2.31 -0.50 19.74
CA PHE A 495 -1.19 -0.69 18.83
C PHE A 495 0.08 -0.82 19.66
N THR A 496 0.68 -2.01 19.68
CA THR A 496 1.77 -2.33 20.63
C THR A 496 2.96 -2.94 19.89
N ASN A 497 4.15 -2.36 20.09
CA ASN A 497 5.43 -2.86 19.55
C ASN A 497 5.44 -3.00 18.02
N ASN A 498 4.70 -2.14 17.31
CA ASN A 498 4.63 -2.16 15.85
C ASN A 498 5.82 -1.46 15.22
N ARG A 499 6.20 -1.89 14.02
CA ARG A 499 7.24 -1.23 13.23
C ARG A 499 6.63 -0.24 12.23
N ASN A 500 7.37 0.81 11.88
CA ASN A 500 6.94 1.92 11.02
C ASN A 500 5.70 2.64 11.58
N SER A 501 4.84 3.19 10.73
CA SER A 501 3.64 3.92 11.19
C SER A 501 2.53 2.98 11.64
N CYS A 502 1.86 3.29 12.74
CA CYS A 502 0.67 2.56 13.17
C CYS A 502 -0.54 2.89 12.29
N LEU A 503 -0.74 4.18 11.95
CA LEU A 503 -1.84 4.63 11.08
C LEU A 503 -1.34 5.47 9.91
N ASP A 504 -1.83 5.16 8.71
CA ASP A 504 -1.75 6.03 7.52
C ASP A 504 -3.15 6.22 6.91
N ILE A 505 -3.66 7.45 6.97
CA ILE A 505 -5.03 7.78 6.55
C ILE A 505 -5.01 8.66 5.30
N VAL A 506 -5.76 8.21 4.28
CA VAL A 506 -5.79 8.82 2.94
C VAL A 506 -7.24 8.90 2.42
N ASN A 507 -7.57 9.95 1.68
CA ASN A 507 -8.83 10.10 0.92
C ASN A 507 -10.15 10.00 1.72
N VAL A 508 -10.15 10.18 3.04
CA VAL A 508 -11.35 10.06 3.89
C VAL A 508 -12.17 11.35 3.94
N LYS A 509 -13.51 11.23 3.89
CA LYS A 509 -14.46 12.36 3.97
C LYS A 509 -14.74 12.80 5.41
N THR A 510 -15.04 11.85 6.28
CA THR A 510 -15.24 12.06 7.72
C THR A 510 -14.50 10.96 8.47
N ILE A 511 -13.73 11.33 9.50
CA ILE A 511 -13.00 10.36 10.29
C ILE A 511 -13.05 10.65 11.80
N HIS A 512 -13.24 9.60 12.58
CA HIS A 512 -13.17 9.63 14.04
C HIS A 512 -12.03 8.70 14.50
N ILE A 513 -11.00 9.26 15.12
CA ILE A 513 -9.88 8.53 15.72
C ILE A 513 -9.91 8.83 17.22
N GLU A 514 -10.47 7.91 18.00
CA GLU A 514 -10.75 8.16 19.41
C GLU A 514 -10.36 7.01 20.32
N ARG A 515 -9.81 7.31 21.51
CA ARG A 515 -9.52 6.29 22.54
C ARG A 515 -8.59 5.17 22.07
N ASN A 516 -7.67 5.46 21.15
CA ASN A 516 -6.67 4.48 20.72
C ASN A 516 -5.39 4.62 21.55
N VAL A 517 -4.72 3.50 21.79
CA VAL A 517 -3.47 3.42 22.57
C VAL A 517 -2.33 3.03 21.63
N PHE A 518 -1.26 3.81 21.61
CA PHE A 518 -0.07 3.61 20.78
C PHE A 518 1.17 3.49 21.64
N THR A 519 1.75 2.29 21.73
CA THR A 519 2.90 2.03 22.60
C THR A 519 4.00 1.22 21.92
N GLY A 520 5.26 1.54 22.22
CA GLY A 520 6.42 0.77 21.77
C GLY A 520 6.66 0.78 20.26
N THR A 521 6.08 1.73 19.52
CA THR A 521 6.30 1.83 18.07
C THR A 521 7.75 2.16 17.75
N ALA A 522 8.34 1.42 16.81
CA ALA A 522 9.70 1.65 16.31
C ALA A 522 9.67 1.98 14.80
N ILE A 523 10.43 2.97 14.32
CA ILE A 523 10.42 3.35 12.91
C ILE A 523 11.71 2.92 12.23
N ASP A 524 11.61 1.89 11.37
CA ASP A 524 12.74 1.36 10.60
C ASP A 524 12.90 2.07 9.23
N ASN A 525 11.81 2.42 8.55
CA ASN A 525 11.81 3.08 7.24
C ASN A 525 10.89 4.32 7.22
N PRO A 526 11.39 5.53 6.86
CA PRO A 526 10.53 6.69 6.64
C PRO A 526 9.54 6.45 5.50
N VAL A 527 8.32 6.98 5.62
CA VAL A 527 7.26 6.72 4.64
C VAL A 527 7.58 7.39 3.30
N SER A 528 7.96 6.58 2.31
CA SER A 528 8.35 7.02 0.96
C SER A 528 7.35 6.55 -0.08
N TRP A 529 6.48 7.44 -0.60
CA TRP A 529 5.99 7.29 -1.99
C TRP A 529 5.24 8.51 -2.60
N TYR A 530 4.63 9.46 -1.89
CA TYR A 530 3.71 10.44 -2.54
C TYR A 530 3.90 11.94 -2.28
N VAL A 531 4.78 12.36 -1.37
CA VAL A 531 5.01 13.80 -1.13
C VAL A 531 6.51 14.07 -1.19
N TRP A 532 6.96 14.67 -2.31
CA TRP A 532 8.37 14.91 -2.60
C TRP A 532 9.11 15.73 -1.53
N GLU A 533 8.36 16.50 -0.72
CA GLU A 533 8.88 17.38 0.34
C GLU A 533 8.84 16.77 1.75
N LEU A 534 8.21 15.58 1.94
CA LEU A 534 8.12 14.89 3.24
C LEU A 534 8.85 13.54 3.26
N LYS A 535 9.73 13.29 2.27
CA LYS A 535 10.48 12.04 2.11
C LYS A 535 11.27 11.59 3.35
N THR A 536 11.43 12.47 4.34
CA THR A 536 12.28 12.30 5.52
C THR A 536 11.50 12.25 6.84
N ILE A 537 10.17 12.38 6.84
CA ILE A 537 9.38 12.45 8.07
C ILE A 537 8.71 11.10 8.38
N SER A 538 8.89 10.64 9.60
CA SER A 538 8.31 9.40 10.12
C SER A 538 7.50 9.68 11.37
N ALA A 539 6.32 9.07 11.51
CA ALA A 539 5.49 9.22 12.69
C ALA A 539 4.66 7.97 13.01
N VAL A 540 4.17 7.91 14.24
CA VAL A 540 3.23 6.88 14.69
C VAL A 540 1.91 6.99 13.92
N VAL A 541 1.40 8.22 13.71
CA VAL A 541 0.19 8.49 12.93
C VAL A 541 0.46 9.54 11.84
N ILE A 542 0.01 9.24 10.61
CA ILE A 542 0.10 10.15 9.46
C ILE A 542 -1.31 10.43 8.91
N LEU A 543 -1.66 11.71 8.84
CA LEU A 543 -2.95 12.17 8.33
C LEU A 543 -2.76 12.97 7.03
N ARG A 544 -3.25 12.40 5.92
CA ARG A 544 -3.16 12.98 4.56
C ARG A 544 -4.52 13.42 4.02
N ILE A 545 -5.33 14.01 4.90
CA ILE A 545 -6.76 14.23 4.65
C ILE A 545 -7.21 15.63 5.02
N LYS A 546 -7.97 16.26 4.12
CA LYS A 546 -8.77 17.44 4.42
C LYS A 546 -10.21 17.01 4.63
N ALA A 547 -10.54 16.65 5.87
CA ALA A 547 -11.79 15.98 6.23
C ALA A 547 -12.47 16.64 7.44
N ARG A 548 -13.71 16.24 7.74
CA ARG A 548 -14.22 16.43 9.11
C ARG A 548 -13.56 15.38 10.00
N LEU A 549 -12.66 15.81 10.89
CA LEU A 549 -11.82 14.93 11.69
C LEU A 549 -12.04 15.20 13.18
N THR A 550 -12.23 14.13 13.94
CA THR A 550 -12.11 14.13 15.41
C THR A 550 -10.94 13.25 15.80
N PHE A 551 -9.95 13.80 16.49
CA PHE A 551 -8.78 13.09 16.98
C PHE A 551 -8.64 13.33 18.48
N ARG A 552 -9.25 12.51 19.34
CA ARG A 552 -9.34 12.81 20.78
C ARG A 552 -9.21 11.57 21.66
N HIS A 553 -8.77 11.77 22.90
CA HIS A 553 -8.62 10.72 23.92
C HIS A 553 -7.68 9.59 23.51
N ASN A 554 -6.79 9.81 22.54
CA ASN A 554 -5.76 8.86 22.17
C ASN A 554 -4.55 9.00 23.12
N GLN A 555 -3.85 7.90 23.35
CA GLN A 555 -2.70 7.81 24.25
C GLN A 555 -1.45 7.39 23.47
N PHE A 556 -0.38 8.16 23.59
CA PHE A 556 0.91 7.91 22.95
C PHE A 556 1.99 7.66 23.99
N ASN A 557 2.75 6.57 23.84
CA ASN A 557 3.96 6.30 24.61
C ASN A 557 4.98 5.56 23.75
N ASN A 558 5.71 6.33 22.93
CA ASN A 558 6.67 5.80 21.96
C ASN A 558 8.02 6.54 22.12
N PRO A 559 8.83 6.17 23.13
CA PRO A 559 10.10 6.85 23.39
C PRO A 559 11.06 6.69 22.21
N GLY A 560 11.79 7.76 21.89
CA GLY A 560 12.74 7.77 20.77
C GLY A 560 12.12 8.07 19.40
N ILE A 561 10.80 8.08 19.27
CA ILE A 561 10.12 8.54 18.05
C ILE A 561 10.01 10.05 18.05
N GLN A 562 10.46 10.67 16.95
CA GLN A 562 10.46 12.13 16.81
C GLN A 562 9.05 12.71 16.77
N PHE A 563 8.14 12.12 16.00
CA PHE A 563 6.78 12.63 15.82
C PHE A 563 5.73 11.56 16.14
N GLN A 564 4.80 11.89 17.03
CA GLN A 564 3.63 11.04 17.31
C GLN A 564 2.56 11.25 16.23
N LEU A 565 2.36 12.49 15.78
CA LEU A 565 1.38 12.85 14.75
C LEU A 565 1.99 13.78 13.69
N VAL A 566 1.74 13.47 12.43
CA VAL A 566 2.10 14.31 11.26
C VAL A 566 0.85 14.59 10.41
N THR A 567 0.68 15.84 10.00
CA THR A 567 -0.26 16.23 8.93
C THR A 567 0.50 16.61 7.66
N THR A 568 -0.04 16.21 6.50
CA THR A 568 0.51 16.59 5.18
C THR A 568 -0.40 17.56 4.42
N VAL A 569 -1.42 18.09 5.08
CA VAL A 569 -2.45 18.94 4.48
C VAL A 569 -1.93 20.36 4.29
N ARG A 570 -1.81 20.81 3.03
CA ARG A 570 -1.34 22.17 2.71
C ARG A 570 -2.49 23.18 2.66
N ASP A 571 -3.04 23.50 3.82
CA ASP A 571 -4.12 24.47 3.93
C ASP A 571 -4.04 25.20 5.28
N LYS A 572 -3.57 26.45 5.24
CA LYS A 572 -3.38 27.31 6.43
C LYS A 572 -4.69 27.69 7.12
N VAL A 573 -5.85 27.50 6.46
CA VAL A 573 -7.18 27.78 7.03
C VAL A 573 -7.76 26.54 7.70
N TYR A 574 -7.29 25.36 7.32
CA TYR A 574 -7.74 24.11 7.90
C TYR A 574 -7.01 23.84 9.22
N ALA A 575 -7.78 23.59 10.27
CA ALA A 575 -7.28 23.20 11.57
C ALA A 575 -7.74 21.78 11.92
N LEU A 576 -6.79 20.97 12.38
CA LEU A 576 -6.98 19.60 12.80
C LEU A 576 -7.19 19.57 14.31
N ASP A 577 -8.38 19.15 14.74
CA ASP A 577 -8.72 19.08 16.17
C ASP A 577 -8.13 17.81 16.81
N ALA A 578 -6.98 17.97 17.47
CA ALA A 578 -6.24 16.95 18.22
C ALA A 578 -6.21 17.24 19.74
N ARG A 579 -7.25 17.91 20.26
CA ARG A 579 -7.35 18.23 21.69
C ARG A 579 -7.68 16.98 22.51
N PHE A 580 -7.43 17.05 23.81
CA PHE A 580 -7.73 15.98 24.76
C PHE A 580 -7.04 14.65 24.43
N ASN A 581 -5.80 14.67 23.93
CA ASN A 581 -4.96 13.48 23.80
C ASN A 581 -3.83 13.51 24.81
N TYR A 582 -3.36 12.33 25.23
CA TYR A 582 -2.13 12.16 26.00
C TYR A 582 -0.97 11.86 25.05
N TRP A 583 0.02 12.75 25.01
CA TRP A 583 1.11 12.68 24.02
C TRP A 583 2.39 12.00 24.53
N GLY A 584 2.35 11.43 25.75
CA GLY A 584 3.52 10.83 26.41
C GLY A 584 4.32 11.78 27.28
N SER A 585 3.86 13.02 27.45
CA SER A 585 4.44 14.04 28.32
C SER A 585 3.34 15.01 28.79
N ALA A 586 3.50 15.57 29.99
CA ALA A 586 2.68 16.68 30.50
C ALA A 586 3.30 18.06 30.16
N ASP A 587 4.52 18.11 29.63
CA ASP A 587 5.19 19.35 29.26
C ASP A 587 4.80 19.78 27.84
N ILE A 588 4.09 20.91 27.72
CA ILE A 588 3.67 21.50 26.45
C ILE A 588 4.81 21.70 25.43
N ASN A 589 6.02 21.98 25.90
CA ASN A 589 7.19 22.15 25.04
C ASN A 589 7.56 20.84 24.36
N VAL A 590 7.57 19.74 25.11
CA VAL A 590 7.83 18.39 24.60
C VAL A 590 6.69 17.92 23.69
N ILE A 591 5.43 18.20 24.07
CA ILE A 591 4.26 17.86 23.24
C ILE A 591 4.35 18.54 21.88
N ALA A 592 4.70 19.83 21.85
CA ALA A 592 4.82 20.58 20.61
C ALA A 592 5.93 20.06 19.69
N ASP A 593 6.95 19.36 20.21
CA ASP A 593 8.00 18.70 19.41
C ASP A 593 7.51 17.37 18.79
N PHE A 594 6.53 16.72 19.40
CA PHE A 594 5.93 15.48 18.90
C PHE A 594 4.95 15.67 17.73
N LEU A 595 4.59 16.91 17.36
CA LEU A 595 3.50 17.21 16.43
C LEU A 595 3.98 17.96 15.18
N TYR A 596 4.10 17.30 14.03
CA TYR A 596 4.50 17.97 12.79
C TYR A 596 3.31 18.56 12.03
N GLY A 597 3.24 19.89 11.94
CA GLY A 597 2.16 20.65 11.28
C GLY A 597 2.52 22.12 11.11
N TYR A 598 1.53 23.02 11.13
CA TYR A 598 1.71 24.48 10.92
C TYR A 598 2.89 25.10 11.71
N HIS A 599 3.05 24.72 12.99
CA HIS A 599 4.12 25.25 13.86
C HIS A 599 5.54 24.82 13.45
N HIS A 600 5.66 23.75 12.67
CA HIS A 600 6.93 23.30 12.10
C HIS A 600 7.13 23.85 10.69
N GLN A 601 6.06 23.93 9.91
CA GLN A 601 6.08 24.32 8.52
C GLN A 601 4.79 25.06 8.17
N ASP A 602 4.92 26.34 7.85
CA ASP A 602 3.81 27.29 7.84
C ASP A 602 2.69 27.03 6.81
N SER A 603 2.91 26.14 5.81
CA SER A 603 1.91 25.77 4.80
C SER A 603 1.02 24.63 5.21
N LEU A 604 1.42 23.91 6.25
CA LEU A 604 0.64 22.79 6.75
C LEU A 604 -0.52 23.28 7.60
N ALA A 605 -1.54 22.45 7.71
CA ALA A 605 -2.66 22.66 8.61
C ALA A 605 -2.19 22.76 10.07
N GLU A 606 -2.90 23.57 10.85
CA GLU A 606 -2.66 23.69 12.29
C GLU A 606 -3.15 22.44 12.99
N ILE A 607 -2.36 21.93 13.95
CA ILE A 607 -2.78 20.86 14.85
C ILE A 607 -3.16 21.52 16.16
N LEU A 608 -4.45 21.52 16.47
CA LEU A 608 -4.97 22.05 17.74
C LEU A 608 -4.84 20.96 18.79
N TYR A 609 -3.86 21.07 19.69
CA TYR A 609 -3.61 20.06 20.73
C TYR A 609 -3.92 20.53 22.16
N HIS A 610 -4.18 21.83 22.38
CA HIS A 610 -4.56 22.38 23.69
C HIS A 610 -6.09 22.60 23.83
N PRO A 611 -6.74 22.18 24.93
CA PRO A 611 -6.20 21.43 26.08
C PRO A 611 -5.75 20.01 25.70
N TYR A 612 -4.77 19.47 26.43
CA TYR A 612 -4.24 18.11 26.30
C TYR A 612 -4.34 17.35 27.63
N LEU A 613 -4.23 16.01 27.61
CA LEU A 613 -4.21 15.18 28.82
C LEU A 613 -2.79 15.16 29.42
N GLU A 614 -2.66 15.32 30.74
CA GLU A 614 -1.37 15.28 31.46
C GLU A 614 -0.94 13.86 31.83
N SER A 615 -1.91 12.95 31.92
CA SER A 615 -1.69 11.52 32.13
C SER A 615 -2.63 10.67 31.26
N THR A 616 -2.62 9.36 31.45
CA THR A 616 -3.55 8.44 30.78
C THR A 616 -4.97 8.51 31.33
N ASP A 617 -5.20 9.23 32.43
CA ASP A 617 -6.53 9.49 32.98
C ASP A 617 -7.25 10.57 32.14
N GLU A 618 -8.45 10.28 31.65
CA GLU A 618 -9.23 11.21 30.82
C GLU A 618 -9.70 12.46 31.60
N GLU A 619 -9.73 12.39 32.93
CA GLU A 619 -10.11 13.53 33.80
C GLU A 619 -8.95 14.51 34.06
N ASP A 620 -7.71 14.08 33.80
CA ASP A 620 -6.50 14.83 34.07
C ASP A 620 -6.05 15.62 32.83
N TYR A 621 -6.66 16.78 32.61
CA TYR A 621 -6.39 17.62 31.44
C TYR A 621 -5.89 19.02 31.80
N ASN A 622 -4.86 19.47 31.07
CA ASN A 622 -4.34 20.82 31.18
C ASN A 622 -5.24 21.79 30.41
N ASN A 623 -5.96 22.64 31.14
CA ASN A 623 -6.75 23.74 30.57
C ASN A 623 -6.17 25.12 30.92
N ALA A 624 -4.87 25.19 31.20
CA ALA A 624 -4.21 26.45 31.54
C ALA A 624 -4.35 27.46 30.38
N SER A 625 -4.28 28.77 30.70
CA SER A 625 -4.38 29.82 29.67
C SER A 625 -3.25 29.78 28.64
N ARG A 626 -2.12 29.15 29.00
CA ARG A 626 -0.96 28.97 28.12
C ARG A 626 -1.26 27.91 27.05
N ARG A 627 -1.38 28.36 25.79
CA ARG A 627 -1.75 27.52 24.63
C ARG A 627 -0.59 27.10 23.74
N TYR A 628 0.56 27.76 23.87
CA TYR A 628 1.72 27.55 22.99
C TYR A 628 2.99 27.27 23.81
N PRO A 629 3.96 26.52 23.23
CA PRO A 629 5.26 26.29 23.84
C PRO A 629 6.06 27.59 23.98
N ASP A 630 7.07 27.56 24.84
CA ASP A 630 8.04 28.65 24.94
C ASP A 630 8.76 28.78 23.60
N VAL A 631 8.67 29.97 23.01
CA VAL A 631 9.33 30.27 21.73
C VAL A 631 10.84 30.27 21.91
N VAL A 632 11.35 30.63 23.09
CA VAL A 632 12.77 30.67 23.43
C VAL A 632 13.04 29.70 24.57
N GLN A 633 13.98 28.78 24.36
CA GLN A 633 14.42 27.79 25.34
C GLN A 633 15.96 27.77 25.37
N GLY A 634 16.54 28.52 26.30
CA GLY A 634 17.98 28.76 26.32
C GLY A 634 18.43 29.46 25.04
N HIS A 635 19.37 28.83 24.31
CA HIS A 635 19.88 29.33 23.03
C HIS A 635 19.03 28.85 21.83
N THR A 636 17.89 28.20 22.04
CA THR A 636 17.04 27.71 20.94
C THR A 636 15.82 28.60 20.77
N ILE A 637 15.44 28.89 19.52
CA ILE A 637 14.24 29.65 19.18
C ILE A 637 13.43 29.01 18.04
N GLY A 638 12.10 29.10 18.10
CA GLY A 638 11.23 28.72 16.99
C GLY A 638 9.76 28.62 17.40
N GLY A 639 8.85 28.59 16.43
CA GLY A 639 7.40 28.51 16.65
C GLY A 639 6.68 29.85 16.51
N ILE A 640 5.50 29.98 17.16
CA ILE A 640 4.65 31.16 17.03
C ILE A 640 4.90 32.14 18.17
N ILE A 641 5.25 33.37 17.82
CA ILE A 641 5.35 34.50 18.73
C ILE A 641 3.98 35.20 18.76
N THR A 642 3.26 35.04 19.87
CA THR A 642 1.97 35.71 20.12
C THR A 642 2.07 36.99 20.92
N ASP A 643 3.14 37.11 21.71
CA ASP A 643 3.44 38.22 22.61
C ASP A 643 4.79 38.86 22.24
N LYS A 644 5.34 39.71 23.11
CA LYS A 644 6.66 40.32 22.90
C LYS A 644 7.77 39.33 23.29
N VAL A 645 8.69 39.07 22.36
CA VAL A 645 9.93 38.31 22.58
C VAL A 645 11.12 39.21 22.25
N GLU A 646 12.08 39.30 23.16
CA GLU A 646 13.32 40.05 22.98
C GLU A 646 14.52 39.09 23.03
N LEU A 647 15.40 39.17 22.04
CA LEU A 647 16.64 38.39 21.97
C LEU A 647 17.83 39.30 22.24
N ASN A 648 18.71 38.85 23.13
CA ASN A 648 19.82 39.65 23.65
C ASN A 648 21.16 39.10 23.16
N ASP A 649 22.18 39.95 23.13
CA ASP A 649 23.52 39.60 22.68
C ASP A 649 24.29 38.68 23.64
N THR A 650 23.80 38.49 24.87
CA THR A 650 24.42 37.61 25.87
C THR A 650 24.25 36.12 25.57
N ASP A 651 23.17 35.73 24.90
CA ASP A 651 22.84 34.33 24.59
C ASP A 651 23.00 34.00 23.10
N THR A 652 23.82 34.80 22.40
CA THR A 652 24.16 34.60 20.99
C THR A 652 25.22 33.49 20.83
N PRO A 653 25.14 32.60 19.82
CA PRO A 653 24.11 32.52 18.79
C PRO A 653 22.84 31.80 19.26
N TYR A 654 21.68 32.25 18.80
CA TYR A 654 20.44 31.48 18.93
C TYR A 654 20.27 30.51 17.75
N HIS A 655 19.94 29.26 18.03
CA HIS A 655 19.67 28.23 17.05
C HIS A 655 18.17 28.18 16.71
N VAL A 656 17.84 28.43 15.44
CA VAL A 656 16.47 28.40 14.93
C VAL A 656 16.13 26.99 14.46
N THR A 657 15.40 26.23 15.28
CA THR A 657 15.07 24.82 15.03
C THR A 657 13.69 24.62 14.40
N LYS A 658 12.81 25.62 14.51
CA LYS A 658 11.48 25.68 13.86
C LYS A 658 11.30 27.02 13.17
N ASP A 659 10.38 27.09 12.20
CA ASP A 659 10.02 28.37 11.58
C ASP A 659 9.57 29.37 12.66
N ILE A 660 10.03 30.62 12.56
CA ILE A 660 9.59 31.70 13.44
C ILE A 660 8.40 32.38 12.77
N THR A 661 7.22 32.29 13.38
CA THR A 661 6.02 33.00 12.92
C THR A 661 5.62 34.06 13.93
N VAL A 662 5.78 35.34 13.58
CA VAL A 662 5.26 36.45 14.39
C VAL A 662 3.78 36.64 14.04
N SER A 663 2.89 36.23 14.95
CA SER A 663 1.44 36.38 14.76
C SER A 663 1.05 37.87 14.70
N THR A 664 -0.19 38.19 14.32
CA THR A 664 -0.67 39.59 14.27
C THR A 664 -0.56 40.32 15.61
N SER A 665 -0.67 39.63 16.75
CA SER A 665 -0.50 40.23 18.08
C SER A 665 0.95 40.23 18.56
N GLY A 666 1.82 39.42 17.96
CA GLY A 666 3.20 39.21 18.40
C GLY A 666 4.17 40.32 18.00
N SER A 667 5.29 40.37 18.74
CA SER A 667 6.40 41.28 18.48
C SER A 667 7.73 40.58 18.72
N LEU A 668 8.57 40.44 17.69
CA LEU A 668 9.94 39.93 17.84
C LEU A 668 10.92 41.10 17.77
N VAL A 669 11.70 41.30 18.84
CA VAL A 669 12.79 42.27 18.92
C VAL A 669 14.11 41.50 18.96
N VAL A 670 14.96 41.72 17.97
CA VAL A 670 16.30 41.13 17.90
C VAL A 670 17.30 42.25 18.22
N GLY A 671 17.98 42.11 19.35
CA GLY A 671 18.97 43.06 19.83
C GLY A 671 20.18 43.18 18.89
N GLU A 672 20.87 44.31 19.01
CA GLU A 672 22.12 44.59 18.30
C GLU A 672 23.16 43.48 18.56
N GLY A 673 23.88 43.02 17.52
CA GLY A 673 24.90 41.97 17.64
C GLY A 673 24.40 40.52 17.78
N VAL A 674 23.08 40.31 17.85
CA VAL A 674 22.51 38.96 17.91
C VAL A 674 22.76 38.20 16.61
N THR A 675 23.15 36.92 16.75
CA THR A 675 23.28 35.98 15.65
C THR A 675 22.18 34.91 15.74
N LEU A 676 21.43 34.72 14.65
CA LEU A 676 20.49 33.61 14.48
C LEU A 676 21.05 32.58 13.48
N GLU A 677 21.15 31.33 13.91
CA GLU A 677 21.61 30.20 13.11
C GLU A 677 20.45 29.26 12.77
N PHE A 678 20.06 29.23 11.49
CA PHE A 678 18.87 28.50 11.03
C PHE A 678 19.18 27.09 10.60
N GLU A 679 18.45 26.12 11.15
CA GLU A 679 18.45 24.77 10.56
C GLU A 679 17.95 24.79 9.09
N PRO A 680 18.35 23.81 8.25
CA PRO A 680 17.98 23.78 6.84
C PRO A 680 16.47 23.99 6.62
N GLY A 681 16.14 24.89 5.69
CA GLY A 681 14.77 25.21 5.30
C GLY A 681 13.96 26.06 6.29
N ARG A 682 14.49 26.43 7.46
CA ARG A 682 13.77 27.27 8.43
C ARG A 682 13.71 28.74 7.99
N GLY A 683 12.65 29.48 8.35
CA GLY A 683 12.51 30.89 7.99
C GLY A 683 11.83 31.76 9.05
N ILE A 684 11.74 33.06 8.78
CA ILE A 684 10.96 34.02 9.58
C ILE A 684 9.77 34.51 8.75
N ARG A 685 8.56 34.41 9.29
CA ARG A 685 7.35 35.00 8.72
C ARG A 685 6.68 35.95 9.69
N VAL A 686 6.30 37.13 9.20
CA VAL A 686 5.82 38.23 10.06
C VAL A 686 4.44 38.72 9.62
N MET A 687 3.48 38.60 10.53
CA MET A 687 2.15 39.22 10.46
C MET A 687 1.98 40.30 11.54
N GLY A 688 2.74 40.23 12.65
CA GLY A 688 2.84 41.27 13.66
C GLY A 688 4.02 42.21 13.42
N THR A 689 4.82 42.44 14.46
CA THR A 689 5.95 43.38 14.44
C THR A 689 7.29 42.65 14.47
N LEU A 690 8.21 43.01 13.58
CA LEU A 690 9.62 42.58 13.65
C LEU A 690 10.52 43.82 13.82
N GLN A 691 11.36 43.82 14.85
CA GLN A 691 12.36 44.88 15.09
C GLN A 691 13.76 44.27 15.08
N MET A 692 14.51 44.53 14.02
CA MET A 692 15.92 44.22 13.90
C MET A 692 16.64 45.54 13.62
N GLN A 693 17.24 46.13 14.65
CA GLN A 693 17.95 47.40 14.56
C GLN A 693 19.36 47.23 15.11
N GLY A 694 20.27 46.79 14.25
CA GLY A 694 21.70 46.74 14.57
C GLY A 694 22.39 48.10 14.41
N SER A 695 23.71 48.11 14.57
CA SER A 695 24.56 49.25 14.23
C SER A 695 25.64 48.87 13.22
N SER A 696 26.36 49.85 12.69
CA SER A 696 27.52 49.61 11.82
C SER A 696 28.69 48.92 12.54
N SER A 697 28.76 49.01 13.87
CA SER A 697 29.77 48.33 14.68
C SER A 697 29.34 46.95 15.16
N ASN A 698 28.03 46.68 15.22
CA ASN A 698 27.48 45.45 15.77
C ASN A 698 26.19 45.06 15.02
N GLU A 699 26.38 44.51 13.83
CA GLU A 699 25.30 44.09 12.94
C GLU A 699 24.57 42.87 13.49
N ILE A 700 23.28 42.74 13.15
CA ILE A 700 22.51 41.50 13.40
C ILE A 700 22.85 40.50 12.31
N ILE A 701 23.18 39.26 12.67
CA ILE A 701 23.61 38.23 11.71
C ILE A 701 22.55 37.12 11.62
N LEU A 702 22.05 36.86 10.42
CA LEU A 702 21.15 35.74 10.11
C LEU A 702 21.86 34.79 9.14
N LYS A 703 22.08 33.53 9.52
CA LYS A 703 22.83 32.58 8.68
C LYS A 703 22.32 31.15 8.80
N GLY A 704 22.59 30.33 7.79
CA GLY A 704 22.38 28.89 7.87
C GLY A 704 23.27 28.25 8.94
N LYS A 705 22.72 27.30 9.69
CA LYS A 705 23.46 26.48 10.64
C LYS A 705 24.25 25.45 9.85
N GLN A 706 25.58 25.49 9.97
CA GLN A 706 26.45 24.48 9.39
C GLN A 706 26.25 23.16 10.16
N THR A 707 25.96 22.08 9.45
CA THR A 707 25.73 20.78 10.07
C THR A 707 27.05 20.17 10.54
N ASN A 708 27.06 19.61 11.75
CA ASN A 708 28.24 18.92 12.26
C ASN A 708 28.54 17.69 11.38
N ARG A 709 29.76 17.63 10.85
CA ARG A 709 30.21 16.47 10.06
C ARG A 709 30.21 15.22 10.93
N HIS A 710 29.43 14.23 10.54
CA HIS A 710 29.44 12.93 11.17
C HIS A 710 30.79 12.25 10.90
N PRO A 711 31.50 11.75 11.93
CA PRO A 711 32.87 11.26 11.80
C PRO A 711 33.02 10.06 10.86
N ARG A 712 31.90 9.36 10.59
CA ARG A 712 31.85 8.15 9.75
C ARG A 712 31.39 8.41 8.31
N VAL A 713 31.23 9.66 7.88
CA VAL A 713 30.80 10.01 6.52
C VAL A 713 31.69 11.08 5.94
N ARG A 714 32.03 10.94 4.65
CA ARG A 714 32.64 12.03 3.90
C ARG A 714 32.25 11.98 2.43
N LEU A 715 32.32 13.14 1.79
CA LEU A 715 32.41 13.25 0.34
C LEU A 715 33.88 13.31 -0.03
N TRP A 716 34.36 12.25 -0.67
CA TRP A 716 35.74 12.17 -1.11
C TRP A 716 35.86 12.67 -2.56
N ASN A 717 36.79 13.60 -2.77
CA ASN A 717 37.18 14.09 -4.09
C ASN A 717 38.69 13.95 -4.24
N ALA A 718 39.14 13.33 -5.32
CA ALA A 718 40.56 13.00 -5.54
C ALA A 718 41.43 14.17 -6.03
N GLN A 719 41.00 15.44 -5.86
CA GLN A 719 41.82 16.60 -6.19
C GLN A 719 42.38 17.24 -4.91
N PRO A 720 43.66 16.99 -4.56
CA PRO A 720 44.31 17.65 -3.43
C PRO A 720 44.44 19.15 -3.70
N GLY A 721 44.09 20.00 -2.74
CA GLY A 721 44.36 21.44 -2.79
C GLY A 721 43.20 22.35 -3.24
N LYS A 722 42.02 21.80 -3.56
CA LYS A 722 40.77 22.58 -3.65
C LYS A 722 39.92 22.29 -2.42
N GLY A 723 39.54 23.33 -1.68
CA GLY A 723 38.76 23.23 -0.45
C GLY A 723 37.48 22.41 -0.60
N THR A 724 36.95 21.99 0.54
CA THR A 724 35.78 21.10 0.72
C THR A 724 34.71 21.30 -0.37
N SER A 725 34.73 20.43 -1.37
CA SER A 725 33.75 20.47 -2.44
C SER A 725 32.42 19.92 -1.91
N ILE A 726 31.35 20.68 -2.12
CA ILE A 726 29.95 20.26 -1.92
C ILE A 726 29.54 19.06 -2.81
N ALA A 727 30.49 18.39 -3.46
CA ALA A 727 30.28 17.24 -4.31
C ALA A 727 31.43 16.24 -4.15
N GLY A 728 31.15 14.95 -4.25
CA GLY A 728 32.15 13.89 -4.19
C GLY A 728 31.57 12.49 -4.09
N VAL A 729 32.45 11.49 -4.12
CA VAL A 729 32.09 10.08 -3.93
C VAL A 729 31.72 9.86 -2.46
N VAL A 730 30.59 9.22 -2.21
CA VAL A 730 30.14 8.91 -0.85
C VAL A 730 31.02 7.82 -0.26
N GLN A 731 31.68 8.15 0.86
CA GLN A 731 32.45 7.19 1.64
C GLN A 731 31.95 7.12 3.09
N VAL A 732 31.89 5.90 3.61
CA VAL A 732 31.57 5.61 5.01
C VAL A 732 32.76 4.97 5.72
N TYR A 733 32.95 5.28 7.00
CA TYR A 733 33.99 4.67 7.82
C TYR A 733 33.49 3.39 8.48
N ALA A 734 34.00 2.25 8.02
CA ALA A 734 33.64 0.90 8.46
C ALA A 734 34.81 -0.08 8.23
N GLN A 735 34.94 -1.10 9.11
CA GLN A 735 36.08 -2.03 9.10
C GLN A 735 37.44 -1.31 9.14
N GLU A 736 37.56 -0.30 10.01
CA GLU A 736 38.79 0.51 10.20
C GLU A 736 39.28 1.27 8.94
N ALA A 737 38.48 1.30 7.88
CA ALA A 737 38.83 1.93 6.61
C ALA A 737 37.67 2.77 6.03
N TRP A 738 37.99 3.69 5.13
CA TRP A 738 36.98 4.40 4.33
C TRP A 738 36.54 3.53 3.16
N ARG A 739 35.25 3.23 3.06
CA ARG A 739 34.65 2.40 2.00
C ARG A 739 33.68 3.23 1.17
N SER A 740 33.72 3.07 -0.15
CA SER A 740 32.80 3.74 -1.07
C SER A 740 31.44 3.04 -1.11
N VAL A 741 30.38 3.78 -1.47
CA VAL A 741 29.02 3.22 -1.61
C VAL A 741 28.71 2.94 -3.09
N CYS A 742 28.10 1.81 -3.41
CA CYS A 742 27.77 1.43 -4.79
C CYS A 742 26.57 2.21 -5.37
N TYR A 743 26.62 2.54 -6.68
CA TYR A 743 25.58 3.34 -7.36
C TYR A 743 24.23 2.61 -7.54
N SER A 744 24.21 1.28 -7.44
CA SER A 744 23.00 0.47 -7.61
C SER A 744 22.28 0.14 -6.31
N SER A 745 22.68 0.71 -5.16
CA SER A 745 22.03 0.45 -3.88
C SER A 745 20.58 0.94 -3.90
N SER A 746 19.67 0.18 -3.28
CA SER A 746 18.28 0.55 -2.99
C SER A 746 18.13 1.85 -2.19
N ASP A 747 19.24 2.43 -1.71
CA ASP A 747 19.34 3.49 -0.71
C ASP A 747 19.32 4.91 -1.31
N LYS A 748 18.78 5.08 -2.53
CA LYS A 748 18.51 6.39 -3.14
C LYS A 748 17.59 7.29 -2.29
N TYR A 749 16.97 6.72 -1.27
CA TYR A 749 16.09 7.39 -0.31
C TYR A 749 16.82 8.11 0.83
N HIS A 750 18.17 8.01 0.92
CA HIS A 750 18.96 8.60 2.00
C HIS A 750 19.97 9.69 1.55
N LEU A 751 19.84 10.23 0.33
CA LEU A 751 20.84 11.15 -0.22
C LEU A 751 20.95 12.49 0.53
N ASP A 752 19.81 13.09 0.89
CA ASP A 752 19.77 14.34 1.69
C ASP A 752 20.45 14.16 3.04
N PHE A 753 20.23 13.00 3.64
CA PHE A 753 20.81 12.61 4.90
C PHE A 753 22.31 12.43 4.84
N ILE A 754 22.84 11.83 3.78
CA ILE A 754 24.28 11.71 3.55
C ILE A 754 24.89 13.09 3.40
N CYS A 755 24.24 14.01 2.66
CA CYS A 755 24.68 15.39 2.55
C CYS A 755 24.73 16.11 3.90
N ARG A 756 23.67 15.99 4.71
CA ARG A 756 23.61 16.55 6.07
C ARG A 756 24.68 15.94 6.99
N ALA A 757 24.87 14.62 6.95
CA ALA A 757 25.90 13.93 7.71
C ALA A 757 27.32 14.30 7.25
N ALA A 758 27.51 14.65 5.97
CA ALA A 758 28.77 15.14 5.45
C ALA A 758 29.03 16.64 5.76
N GLY A 759 28.12 17.31 6.47
CA GLY A 759 28.23 18.72 6.85
C GLY A 759 27.72 19.70 5.80
N TYR A 760 26.79 19.28 4.94
CA TYR A 760 26.18 20.10 3.88
C TYR A 760 24.65 20.17 4.06
N GLY A 761 23.97 20.86 3.14
CA GLY A 761 22.50 20.91 3.05
C GLY A 761 21.92 19.65 2.42
N ASP A 762 20.88 19.80 1.59
CA ASP A 762 20.23 18.67 0.92
C ASP A 762 20.90 18.30 -0.40
N GLN A 763 20.50 17.19 -1.01
CA GLN A 763 21.08 16.74 -2.27
C GLN A 763 20.50 17.54 -3.46
N SER A 764 21.37 18.18 -4.25
CA SER A 764 20.99 18.86 -5.50
C SER A 764 20.90 17.91 -6.68
N SER A 765 21.89 17.03 -6.83
CA SER A 765 21.92 15.99 -7.86
C SER A 765 22.79 14.81 -7.42
N TYR A 766 22.66 13.68 -8.09
CA TYR A 766 23.54 12.53 -7.89
C TYR A 766 23.88 11.90 -9.24
N THR A 767 25.04 11.26 -9.29
CA THR A 767 25.55 10.57 -10.46
C THR A 767 26.38 9.36 -10.00
N TYR A 768 27.11 8.77 -10.92
CA TYR A 768 28.09 7.73 -10.61
C TYR A 768 29.47 8.09 -11.13
N GLN A 769 30.48 7.47 -10.51
CA GLN A 769 31.82 7.38 -11.07
C GLN A 769 32.25 5.93 -11.24
N TYR A 770 33.17 5.67 -12.17
CA TYR A 770 33.76 4.36 -12.33
C TYR A 770 34.87 4.15 -11.31
N VAL A 771 34.91 2.96 -10.69
CA VAL A 771 35.92 2.59 -9.68
C VAL A 771 37.36 2.70 -10.23
N GLN A 772 37.54 2.50 -11.54
CA GLN A 772 38.83 2.52 -12.23
C GLN A 772 39.44 3.93 -12.38
N ASP A 773 38.63 4.99 -12.33
CA ASP A 773 39.07 6.34 -12.67
C ASP A 773 39.80 7.06 -11.52
N PHE A 774 39.79 6.49 -10.29
CA PHE A 774 40.14 7.23 -9.07
C PHE A 774 40.86 6.44 -7.97
N ASP A 775 41.45 5.28 -8.27
CA ASP A 775 42.14 4.43 -7.26
C ASP A 775 41.24 4.13 -6.03
N ILE A 776 39.95 3.90 -6.31
CA ILE A 776 38.92 3.67 -5.29
C ILE A 776 38.94 2.18 -4.91
N SER A 777 38.97 1.87 -3.60
CA SER A 777 39.12 0.50 -3.09
C SER A 777 38.10 -0.51 -3.64
N THR A 778 38.55 -1.72 -3.99
CA THR A 778 37.76 -2.87 -4.48
C THR A 778 36.93 -3.59 -3.41
N ASN A 779 36.37 -2.84 -2.45
CA ASN A 779 35.52 -3.38 -1.39
C ASN A 779 34.51 -2.31 -0.95
N SER A 780 33.49 -2.11 -1.76
CA SER A 780 32.48 -1.06 -1.59
C SER A 780 31.23 -1.60 -0.89
N LEU A 781 30.48 -0.71 -0.26
CA LEU A 781 29.25 -1.07 0.41
C LEU A 781 28.09 -1.16 -0.60
N SER A 782 27.48 -2.35 -0.70
CA SER A 782 26.36 -2.60 -1.62
C SER A 782 25.03 -1.98 -1.17
N THR A 783 24.79 -1.90 0.14
CA THR A 783 23.62 -1.27 0.76
C THR A 783 23.87 -1.02 2.25
N PHE A 784 23.21 -0.02 2.83
CA PHE A 784 23.17 0.24 4.26
C PHE A 784 21.79 0.74 4.69
N ARG A 785 21.45 0.57 5.96
CA ARG A 785 20.16 1.03 6.50
C ARG A 785 20.39 1.89 7.73
N CYS A 786 19.60 2.95 7.84
CA CYS A 786 19.63 3.87 8.96
C CYS A 786 18.28 3.90 9.64
N ARG A 787 18.25 3.64 10.94
CA ARG A 787 17.01 3.74 11.73
C ARG A 787 16.66 5.21 11.98
N SER A 788 15.36 5.50 12.12
CA SER A 788 14.84 6.81 12.55
C SER A 788 15.25 8.02 11.68
N GLY A 789 15.81 7.80 10.48
CA GLY A 789 16.37 8.88 9.65
C GLY A 789 17.62 9.57 10.22
N ARG A 790 18.38 8.92 11.13
CA ARG A 790 19.59 9.48 11.81
C ARG A 790 20.89 8.73 11.45
N PHE A 791 21.99 9.45 11.18
CA PHE A 791 23.25 8.86 10.64
C PHE A 791 23.99 8.08 11.70
N SER A 792 23.89 8.56 12.93
CA SER A 792 24.34 7.86 14.11
C SER A 792 23.73 6.46 14.27
N GLU A 793 22.58 6.20 13.64
CA GLU A 793 21.82 4.93 13.75
C GLU A 793 21.93 4.07 12.48
N CYS A 794 22.91 4.34 11.60
CA CYS A 794 23.18 3.50 10.44
C CYS A 794 23.97 2.25 10.80
N GLU A 795 23.49 1.09 10.33
CA GLU A 795 24.18 -0.20 10.42
C GLU A 795 24.92 -0.49 9.10
N PHE A 796 26.17 -0.97 9.23
CA PHE A 796 27.04 -1.34 8.10
C PHE A 796 27.50 -2.80 8.25
N PRO A 797 26.66 -3.79 7.89
CA PRO A 797 26.94 -5.20 8.12
C PRO A 797 28.15 -5.69 7.29
N GLU A 798 28.97 -6.58 7.86
CA GLU A 798 30.20 -7.06 7.21
C GLU A 798 29.95 -7.85 5.91
N ASP A 799 28.80 -8.53 5.80
CA ASP A 799 28.38 -9.31 4.64
C ASP A 799 27.93 -8.45 3.45
N ARG A 800 27.85 -7.12 3.61
CA ARG A 800 27.39 -6.16 2.58
C ARG A 800 28.52 -5.48 1.83
N PHE A 801 29.78 -5.73 2.18
CA PHE A 801 30.94 -5.22 1.46
C PHE A 801 31.30 -6.14 0.29
N THR A 802 31.32 -5.58 -0.93
CA THR A 802 31.56 -6.31 -2.17
C THR A 802 32.10 -5.39 -3.28
N ASN A 803 32.52 -5.96 -4.40
CA ASN A 803 32.76 -5.16 -5.60
C ASN A 803 31.41 -4.76 -6.21
N CYS A 804 31.25 -3.47 -6.52
CA CYS A 804 30.04 -2.98 -7.17
C CYS A 804 29.86 -3.72 -8.50
N SER A 805 28.76 -4.47 -8.64
CA SER A 805 28.47 -5.31 -9.83
C SER A 805 28.44 -4.52 -11.14
N SER A 806 28.15 -3.21 -11.07
CA SER A 806 28.16 -2.29 -12.21
C SER A 806 29.49 -1.57 -12.44
N GLY A 807 30.50 -1.76 -11.57
CA GLY A 807 31.75 -1.00 -11.57
C GLY A 807 31.59 0.48 -11.20
N ARG A 808 30.43 0.86 -10.64
CA ARG A 808 30.02 2.24 -10.39
C ARG A 808 29.82 2.54 -8.91
N VAL A 809 30.40 3.63 -8.43
CA VAL A 809 30.23 4.18 -7.08
C VAL A 809 29.36 5.43 -7.09
N LEU A 810 28.65 5.66 -5.99
CA LEU A 810 27.73 6.78 -5.82
C LEU A 810 28.50 8.09 -5.62
N GLN A 811 28.27 9.04 -6.52
CA GLN A 811 28.70 10.42 -6.38
C GLN A 811 27.48 11.31 -6.14
N ILE A 812 27.56 12.18 -5.15
CA ILE A 812 26.49 13.13 -4.85
C ILE A 812 27.00 14.56 -4.95
N TYR A 813 26.07 15.46 -5.28
CA TYR A 813 26.22 16.90 -5.23
C TYR A 813 25.23 17.41 -4.18
N CYS A 814 25.76 17.97 -3.11
CA CYS A 814 25.01 18.57 -2.03
C CYS A 814 24.88 20.09 -2.25
N GLU A 815 23.88 20.67 -1.62
CA GLU A 815 23.71 22.11 -1.51
C GLU A 815 24.38 22.62 -0.24
N ARG A 816 24.53 23.95 -0.14
CA ARG A 816 24.86 24.56 1.14
C ARG A 816 23.69 24.39 2.11
N SER A 817 23.95 24.48 3.41
CA SER A 817 22.90 24.49 4.43
C SER A 817 22.13 25.81 4.33
N LEU A 818 21.11 25.86 3.48
CA LEU A 818 20.35 27.09 3.21
C LEU A 818 19.13 27.19 4.12
N TRP A 819 18.82 28.42 4.54
CA TRP A 819 17.56 28.75 5.22
C TRP A 819 16.61 29.53 4.29
N SER A 820 15.35 29.68 4.69
CA SER A 820 14.28 30.16 3.80
C SER A 820 14.20 31.68 3.65
N GLY A 821 14.82 32.47 4.52
CA GLY A 821 14.77 33.93 4.49
C GLY A 821 13.69 34.55 5.40
N VAL A 822 13.47 35.85 5.25
CA VAL A 822 12.52 36.67 6.02
C VAL A 822 11.36 37.12 5.14
N HIS A 823 10.11 36.90 5.58
CA HIS A 823 8.90 37.32 4.87
C HIS A 823 8.02 38.24 5.72
N LEU A 824 8.00 39.53 5.37
CA LEU A 824 7.00 40.49 5.84
C LEU A 824 5.75 40.38 4.97
N THR A 825 4.69 39.82 5.55
CA THR A 825 3.42 39.57 4.85
C THR A 825 2.66 40.88 4.59
N ALA A 826 1.66 40.84 3.70
CA ALA A 826 0.85 42.02 3.36
C ALA A 826 0.09 42.65 4.55
N ILE A 827 -0.06 41.91 5.65
CA ILE A 827 -0.75 42.33 6.88
C ILE A 827 0.22 42.65 8.02
N ALA A 828 1.53 42.58 7.80
CA ALA A 828 2.54 42.88 8.82
C ALA A 828 2.37 44.28 9.42
N HIS A 829 2.51 44.40 10.74
CA HIS A 829 2.61 45.68 11.42
C HIS A 829 3.95 46.38 11.12
N PRO A 830 4.06 47.71 11.32
CA PRO A 830 5.30 48.46 11.07
C PRO A 830 6.50 47.75 11.68
N SER A 831 7.52 47.47 10.85
CA SER A 831 8.66 46.61 11.21
C SER A 831 9.97 47.23 10.72
N ILE A 832 11.07 46.94 11.39
CA ILE A 832 12.40 47.51 11.09
C ILE A 832 13.36 46.37 10.78
N ILE A 833 14.05 46.47 9.66
CA ILE A 833 15.19 45.63 9.28
C ILE A 833 16.32 46.58 8.90
N GLN A 834 17.21 46.87 9.85
CA GLN A 834 18.29 47.82 9.70
C GLN A 834 19.62 47.31 10.27
N HIS A 835 20.72 47.46 9.53
CA HIS A 835 22.05 46.91 9.88
C HIS A 835 22.00 45.40 10.13
N VAL A 836 21.45 44.68 9.14
CA VAL A 836 21.25 43.23 9.20
C VAL A 836 22.03 42.58 8.06
N ARG A 837 22.72 41.49 8.39
CA ARG A 837 23.50 40.69 7.47
C ARG A 837 22.92 39.29 7.33
N LEU A 838 22.58 38.88 6.10
CA LEU A 838 22.00 37.59 5.76
C LEU A 838 22.99 36.77 4.94
N TYR A 839 23.23 35.53 5.35
CA TYR A 839 24.08 34.57 4.65
C TYR A 839 23.31 33.29 4.33
N GLU A 840 23.68 32.62 3.23
CA GLU A 840 23.32 31.22 2.98
C GLU A 840 21.79 30.99 3.02
N THR A 841 21.05 31.78 2.26
CA THR A 841 19.57 31.76 2.23
C THR A 841 19.03 31.42 0.83
N ASN A 842 17.71 31.31 0.71
CA ASN A 842 16.94 30.92 -0.48
C ASN A 842 16.88 29.42 -0.69
N TYR A 843 16.66 28.68 0.40
CA TYR A 843 16.24 27.30 0.31
C TYR A 843 14.91 27.20 -0.48
N ASP A 844 14.84 26.26 -1.44
CA ASP A 844 13.67 26.09 -2.31
C ASP A 844 12.51 25.44 -1.51
N THR A 845 11.65 26.27 -0.92
CA THR A 845 10.42 25.82 -0.27
C THR A 845 9.19 26.40 -0.96
N SER A 846 8.07 25.68 -0.93
CA SER A 846 6.78 26.20 -1.42
C SER A 846 6.17 27.35 -0.58
N HIS A 847 6.90 27.91 0.40
CA HIS A 847 6.33 28.67 1.54
C HIS A 847 6.69 30.16 1.50
N VAL A 848 7.87 30.51 1.02
CA VAL A 848 8.26 31.91 0.75
C VAL A 848 7.88 32.21 -0.70
N PRO A 849 6.88 33.07 -0.98
CA PRO A 849 6.27 33.24 -2.32
C PRO A 849 7.18 33.77 -3.44
N SER A 850 8.50 33.71 -3.32
CA SER A 850 9.41 34.51 -4.13
C SER A 850 10.84 33.96 -4.27
N HIS A 851 11.21 32.85 -3.62
CA HIS A 851 12.61 32.36 -3.57
C HIS A 851 13.60 33.46 -3.15
N ALA A 852 13.21 34.32 -2.19
CA ALA A 852 13.94 35.53 -1.83
C ALA A 852 14.49 35.53 -0.40
N ALA A 853 15.65 36.15 -0.19
CA ALA A 853 16.28 36.30 1.12
C ALA A 853 15.44 37.16 2.05
N VAL A 854 14.87 38.24 1.49
CA VAL A 854 13.90 39.10 2.16
C VAL A 854 12.74 39.38 1.21
N THR A 855 11.52 39.15 1.68
CA THR A 855 10.28 39.48 0.96
C THR A 855 9.47 40.49 1.76
N VAL A 856 9.04 41.57 1.11
CA VAL A 856 8.14 42.57 1.65
C VAL A 856 6.92 42.67 0.74
N ASP A 857 5.80 42.08 1.16
CA ASP A 857 4.59 42.09 0.34
C ASP A 857 4.01 43.50 0.21
N PHE A 858 4.08 44.30 1.28
CA PHE A 858 3.54 45.65 1.29
C PHE A 858 4.37 46.64 2.10
N LEU A 859 5.22 47.40 1.42
CA LEU A 859 6.06 48.44 2.01
C LEU A 859 5.23 49.71 2.32
N ARG A 860 4.47 49.68 3.42
CA ARG A 860 3.77 50.86 3.96
C ARG A 860 4.64 51.61 4.98
N ASN A 861 4.83 51.02 6.14
CA ASN A 861 5.47 51.63 7.31
C ASN A 861 6.69 50.82 7.79
N HIS A 862 7.18 49.88 6.97
CA HIS A 862 8.40 49.15 7.30
C HIS A 862 9.63 49.99 6.92
N VAL A 863 10.70 49.86 7.70
CA VAL A 863 12.02 50.41 7.41
C VAL A 863 12.92 49.25 6.98
N VAL A 864 13.48 49.34 5.77
CA VAL A 864 14.46 48.38 5.26
C VAL A 864 15.67 49.18 4.79
N ALA A 865 16.75 49.13 5.56
CA ALA A 865 17.96 49.90 5.25
C ALA A 865 19.23 49.19 5.72
N ASN A 866 20.40 49.49 5.14
CA ASN A 866 21.70 48.91 5.56
C ASN A 866 21.63 47.37 5.63
N LEU A 867 21.17 46.75 4.54
CA LEU A 867 20.96 45.31 4.43
C LEU A 867 22.07 44.68 3.60
N TYR A 868 22.75 43.66 4.11
CA TYR A 868 23.79 42.94 3.39
C TYR A 868 23.40 41.48 3.19
N ILE A 869 23.29 41.03 1.95
CA ILE A 869 22.84 39.68 1.58
C ILE A 869 23.95 38.99 0.79
N GLU A 870 24.35 37.79 1.21
CA GLU A 870 25.47 37.05 0.61
C GLU A 870 25.18 35.54 0.44
N ASN A 871 25.82 34.91 -0.54
CA ASN A 871 25.88 33.45 -0.71
C ASN A 871 24.50 32.82 -0.92
N LEU A 872 23.73 33.38 -1.86
CA LEU A 872 22.39 32.90 -2.18
C LEU A 872 22.43 31.59 -2.99
N ASN A 873 21.32 30.83 -2.94
CA ASN A 873 21.19 29.62 -3.75
C ASN A 873 21.53 29.83 -5.23
N SER A 874 22.20 28.87 -5.85
CA SER A 874 22.73 28.92 -7.22
C SER A 874 21.68 28.82 -8.34
N GLY A 875 20.38 28.74 -8.00
CA GLY A 875 19.27 28.64 -8.95
C GLY A 875 18.95 29.94 -9.71
N SER A 876 18.37 29.81 -10.91
CA SER A 876 17.94 30.97 -11.71
C SER A 876 16.70 31.69 -11.16
N LYS A 877 15.97 31.06 -10.24
CA LYS A 877 14.79 31.64 -9.56
C LYS A 877 15.14 32.44 -8.30
N THR A 878 16.38 32.35 -7.82
CA THR A 878 16.89 32.97 -6.59
C THR A 878 16.71 34.50 -6.61
N ARG A 879 16.28 35.09 -5.49
CA ARG A 879 16.14 36.54 -5.36
C ARG A 879 16.81 37.09 -4.10
N GLY A 880 17.42 38.26 -4.13
CA GLY A 880 17.93 38.90 -2.90
C GLY A 880 16.78 39.54 -2.12
N LEU A 881 16.35 40.71 -2.54
CA LEU A 881 15.23 41.44 -1.93
C LEU A 881 14.04 41.52 -2.89
N VAL A 882 12.84 41.20 -2.41
CA VAL A 882 11.60 41.30 -3.18
C VAL A 882 10.64 42.26 -2.50
N VAL A 883 10.15 43.26 -3.24
CA VAL A 883 9.07 44.14 -2.78
C VAL A 883 7.88 44.10 -3.73
N SER A 884 6.72 43.69 -3.21
CA SER A 884 5.53 43.44 -4.04
C SER A 884 4.65 44.67 -4.25
N ARG A 885 4.46 45.50 -3.22
CA ARG A 885 3.63 46.72 -3.28
C ARG A 885 4.20 47.82 -2.38
N VAL A 886 3.98 49.08 -2.75
CA VAL A 886 4.26 50.26 -1.90
C VAL A 886 2.96 50.96 -1.53
N GLY A 887 2.93 51.64 -0.37
CA GLY A 887 1.79 52.45 0.10
C GLY A 887 1.33 53.55 -0.87
N SER A 888 0.42 54.44 -0.44
CA SER A 888 -0.01 55.60 -1.25
C SER A 888 1.15 56.55 -1.55
N ASP A 889 2.10 56.65 -0.61
CA ASP A 889 3.26 57.54 -0.69
C ASP A 889 4.50 56.80 -1.20
N SER A 890 5.43 57.51 -1.85
CA SER A 890 6.72 56.96 -2.24
C SER A 890 7.53 56.55 -1.00
N LYS A 891 8.11 55.34 -1.02
CA LYS A 891 8.95 54.80 0.07
C LYS A 891 10.34 54.48 -0.45
N SER A 892 11.36 54.69 0.36
CA SER A 892 12.74 54.31 0.05
C SER A 892 13.12 52.97 0.66
N ILE A 893 14.02 52.28 -0.03
CA ILE A 893 14.93 51.28 0.52
C ILE A 893 16.32 51.85 0.34
N ASP A 894 17.13 51.81 1.39
CA ASP A 894 18.40 52.54 1.45
C ASP A 894 19.55 51.57 1.78
N ALA A 895 20.70 51.69 1.11
CA ALA A 895 21.93 50.94 1.40
C ALA A 895 21.74 49.40 1.43
N VAL A 896 21.41 48.78 0.28
CA VAL A 896 21.27 47.32 0.17
C VAL A 896 22.38 46.73 -0.68
N THR A 897 23.13 45.79 -0.10
CA THR A 897 24.17 45.03 -0.80
C THR A 897 23.71 43.59 -1.04
N VAL A 898 23.83 43.09 -2.28
CA VAL A 898 23.58 41.69 -2.63
C VAL A 898 24.80 41.13 -3.35
N PHE A 899 25.49 40.17 -2.74
CA PHE A 899 26.73 39.58 -3.24
C PHE A 899 26.59 38.07 -3.50
N MET A 900 27.22 37.57 -4.56
CA MET A 900 27.21 36.14 -4.95
C MET A 900 25.80 35.55 -5.14
N HIS A 901 25.13 35.97 -6.23
CA HIS A 901 23.78 35.51 -6.59
C HIS A 901 23.68 35.04 -8.05
N ASN A 902 22.80 34.08 -8.34
CA ASN A 902 22.60 33.52 -9.69
C ASN A 902 21.23 33.84 -10.32
N GLY A 903 20.33 34.52 -9.60
CA GLY A 903 19.04 35.00 -10.08
C GLY A 903 18.92 36.54 -10.06
N ILE A 904 17.88 37.09 -9.42
CA ILE A 904 17.62 38.54 -9.35
C ILE A 904 18.11 39.14 -8.04
N GLY A 905 19.01 40.13 -8.05
CA GLY A 905 19.48 40.79 -6.81
C GLY A 905 18.35 41.50 -6.06
N VAL A 906 17.69 42.47 -6.72
CA VAL A 906 16.51 43.17 -6.18
C VAL A 906 15.36 43.12 -7.19
N LEU A 907 14.17 42.69 -6.75
CA LEU A 907 12.96 42.66 -7.57
C LEU A 907 11.84 43.49 -6.95
N CYS A 908 11.34 44.46 -7.71
CA CYS A 908 10.22 45.28 -7.30
C CYS A 908 9.05 45.13 -8.27
N TYR A 909 7.87 44.82 -7.73
CA TYR A 909 6.61 44.75 -8.51
C TYR A 909 5.82 46.07 -8.50
N ASP A 910 6.34 47.07 -7.80
CA ASP A 910 5.76 48.41 -7.71
C ASP A 910 6.85 49.45 -8.00
N SER A 911 6.61 50.28 -9.02
CA SER A 911 7.57 51.28 -9.47
C SER A 911 7.62 52.51 -8.57
N ARG A 912 6.74 52.61 -7.56
CA ARG A 912 6.70 53.76 -6.64
C ARG A 912 7.77 53.75 -5.55
N ILE A 913 8.62 52.73 -5.58
CA ILE A 913 9.73 52.54 -4.65
C ILE A 913 10.96 53.35 -5.07
N ASN A 914 11.58 54.05 -4.13
CA ASN A 914 12.90 54.66 -4.31
C ASN A 914 13.96 53.66 -3.81
N LEU A 915 15.08 53.49 -4.53
CA LEU A 915 16.07 52.46 -4.24
C LEU A 915 17.47 53.06 -4.10
N ASN A 916 17.85 53.58 -2.93
CA ASN A 916 19.10 54.31 -2.72
C ASN A 916 20.26 53.42 -2.29
N ASP A 917 21.45 53.73 -2.81
CA ASP A 917 22.74 53.13 -2.48
C ASP A 917 22.74 51.58 -2.57
N LEU A 918 22.33 51.05 -3.73
CA LEU A 918 22.36 49.61 -4.01
C LEU A 918 23.73 49.12 -4.52
N ASN A 919 24.28 48.06 -3.91
CA ASN A 919 25.51 47.39 -4.37
C ASN A 919 25.25 45.91 -4.70
N ILE A 920 25.09 45.57 -5.98
CA ILE A 920 24.73 44.20 -6.41
C ILE A 920 25.84 43.62 -7.28
N THR A 921 26.56 42.60 -6.79
CA THR A 921 27.79 42.10 -7.42
C THR A 921 27.96 40.56 -7.30
N GLY A 922 28.90 39.99 -8.06
CA GLY A 922 29.32 38.59 -7.90
C GLY A 922 28.46 37.51 -8.59
N THR A 923 27.87 37.79 -9.75
CA THR A 923 27.05 36.78 -10.47
C THR A 923 27.92 35.67 -11.11
N GLU A 924 27.62 34.40 -10.85
CA GLU A 924 28.45 33.27 -11.34
C GLU A 924 28.01 32.75 -12.74
N ARG A 925 26.85 33.18 -13.27
CA ARG A 925 26.28 32.68 -14.54
C ARG A 925 25.90 33.79 -15.54
N ARG A 926 25.85 33.39 -16.82
CA ARG A 926 25.49 34.15 -18.05
C ARG A 926 24.13 34.92 -18.03
N TYR A 927 23.33 34.83 -16.95
CA TYR A 927 21.94 35.34 -16.89
C TYR A 927 21.53 35.99 -15.55
N GLY A 928 22.46 36.36 -14.67
CA GLY A 928 22.12 37.04 -13.41
C GLY A 928 21.56 38.46 -13.65
N THR A 929 20.39 38.77 -13.09
CA THR A 929 19.76 40.10 -13.18
C THR A 929 20.10 40.89 -11.92
N GLY A 930 20.68 42.08 -12.04
CA GLY A 930 21.03 42.90 -10.88
C GLY A 930 19.76 43.43 -10.18
N VAL A 931 19.01 44.27 -10.89
CA VAL A 931 17.73 44.82 -10.44
C VAL A 931 16.66 44.55 -11.51
N SER A 932 15.46 44.19 -11.09
CA SER A 932 14.29 44.08 -11.95
C SER A 932 13.15 44.89 -11.36
N VAL A 933 12.60 45.81 -12.14
CA VAL A 933 11.40 46.58 -11.74
C VAL A 933 10.31 46.30 -12.76
N THR A 934 9.23 45.67 -12.30
CA THR A 934 8.06 45.34 -13.13
C THR A 934 6.86 46.12 -12.59
N SER A 935 6.17 46.91 -13.41
CA SER A 935 5.01 47.70 -12.94
C SER A 935 3.79 47.54 -13.81
N LYS A 936 2.64 47.26 -13.17
CA LYS A 936 1.29 47.32 -13.78
C LYS A 936 0.64 48.72 -13.67
N TYR A 937 1.23 49.68 -12.94
CA TYR A 937 0.54 50.91 -12.50
C TYR A 937 1.41 52.20 -12.44
N SER A 938 2.53 52.34 -13.18
CA SER A 938 3.47 53.48 -12.98
C SER A 938 3.05 54.83 -13.57
N THR A 939 3.59 55.90 -12.97
CA THR A 939 3.85 57.22 -13.58
C THR A 939 5.37 57.43 -13.80
N THR A 940 5.79 58.49 -14.51
CA THR A 940 7.16 58.71 -14.98
C THR A 940 8.16 59.18 -13.91
N ALA A 941 7.69 59.89 -12.88
CA ALA A 941 8.55 60.49 -11.85
C ALA A 941 9.21 59.45 -10.92
N THR A 942 8.59 58.28 -10.79
CA THR A 942 8.99 57.26 -9.81
C THR A 942 10.07 56.31 -10.32
N LEU A 943 10.15 56.08 -11.63
CA LEU A 943 11.30 55.42 -12.26
C LEU A 943 12.58 56.25 -12.17
N ARG A 944 12.48 57.59 -12.26
CA ARG A 944 13.61 58.52 -12.13
C ARG A 944 14.38 58.28 -10.83
N ASN A 945 13.66 58.14 -9.72
CA ASN A 945 14.27 57.93 -8.41
C ASN A 945 14.78 56.50 -8.21
N ALA A 946 14.13 55.47 -8.76
CA ALA A 946 14.59 54.08 -8.61
C ALA A 946 15.92 53.79 -9.33
N ILE A 947 16.22 54.50 -10.44
CA ILE A 947 17.41 54.24 -11.26
C ILE A 947 18.58 55.18 -10.89
N ILE A 948 18.33 56.44 -10.54
CA ILE A 948 19.36 57.38 -10.01
C ILE A 948 20.05 56.81 -8.76
N ALA A 949 19.31 55.99 -8.03
CA ALA A 949 19.64 55.57 -6.68
C ALA A 949 20.37 54.21 -6.66
N ALA A 950 20.37 53.45 -7.76
CA ALA A 950 21.26 52.33 -8.01
C ALA A 950 22.68 52.82 -8.36
N LYS A 951 23.40 53.40 -7.38
CA LYS A 951 24.82 53.75 -7.51
C LYS A 951 25.66 52.47 -7.62
N LEU A 952 26.09 52.14 -8.83
CA LEU A 952 27.08 51.08 -9.08
C LEU A 952 28.50 51.60 -8.80
N THR A 953 28.74 52.05 -7.58
CA THR A 953 30.02 52.65 -7.19
C THR A 953 30.31 52.36 -5.73
N ASP A 954 31.09 51.30 -5.49
CA ASP A 954 32.29 51.30 -4.63
C ASP A 954 32.72 49.86 -4.37
N VAL A 955 33.68 49.40 -5.17
CA VAL A 955 34.74 48.56 -4.60
C VAL A 955 36.05 49.20 -4.99
N THR A 956 36.66 49.87 -4.02
CA THR A 956 38.09 50.20 -4.02
C THR A 956 38.84 48.88 -4.23
N SER A 957 39.31 48.69 -5.46
CA SER A 957 39.82 47.44 -6.03
C SER A 957 38.81 46.30 -6.18
N VAL A 958 38.02 46.29 -7.26
CA VAL A 958 37.56 45.05 -7.89
C VAL A 958 38.08 44.95 -9.31
N HIS A 959 38.98 43.97 -9.48
CA HIS A 959 39.22 43.29 -10.73
C HIS A 959 37.88 42.74 -11.25
N LEU A 960 37.36 43.33 -12.33
CA LEU A 960 36.32 42.69 -13.12
C LEU A 960 36.93 41.54 -13.91
N THR A 961 37.09 40.38 -13.29
CA THR A 961 36.99 39.11 -14.00
C THR A 961 35.54 38.65 -13.94
N ALA A 962 34.66 39.38 -14.61
CA ALA A 962 33.40 38.83 -15.08
C ALA A 962 33.51 38.79 -16.60
N ASN A 963 33.64 37.58 -17.16
CA ASN A 963 33.63 37.37 -18.61
C ASN A 963 32.26 37.68 -19.26
N MET A 964 31.26 38.18 -18.50
CA MET A 964 29.86 38.16 -18.90
C MET A 964 29.07 39.43 -18.49
N PRO A 965 28.08 39.85 -19.28
CA PRO A 965 27.23 41.00 -19.00
C PRO A 965 26.15 40.79 -17.93
N TRP A 966 25.68 41.89 -17.32
CA TRP A 966 24.59 41.93 -16.33
C TRP A 966 23.36 42.68 -16.87
N TYR A 967 22.15 42.30 -16.45
CA TYR A 967 20.89 42.82 -17.00
C TYR A 967 20.10 43.67 -15.98
N LEU A 968 19.63 44.86 -16.39
CA LEU A 968 18.55 45.64 -15.75
C LEU A 968 17.28 45.40 -16.57
N HIS A 969 16.22 44.85 -15.96
CA HIS A 969 14.97 44.56 -16.67
C HIS A 969 13.87 45.53 -16.25
N ILE A 970 13.33 46.28 -17.21
CA ILE A 970 12.21 47.21 -17.01
C ILE A 970 11.03 46.73 -17.85
N TYR A 971 9.97 46.27 -17.18
CA TYR A 971 8.74 45.80 -17.84
C TYR A 971 7.55 46.68 -17.47
N TYR A 972 6.86 47.19 -18.48
CA TYR A 972 5.77 48.14 -18.33
C TYR A 972 4.53 47.73 -19.13
N LYS A 973 3.34 47.96 -18.55
CA LYS A 973 2.04 47.75 -19.22
C LYS A 973 1.08 48.88 -18.86
N ASP A 974 0.77 49.77 -19.82
CA ASP A 974 -0.18 50.89 -19.62
C ASP A 974 -1.05 51.11 -20.86
N PHE A 975 -2.32 51.39 -20.61
CA PHE A 975 -3.35 51.62 -21.62
C PHE A 975 -3.58 53.11 -21.92
N SER A 976 -2.86 54.02 -21.25
CA SER A 976 -2.98 55.47 -21.47
C SER A 976 -2.25 55.95 -22.73
N ARG A 977 -2.90 56.80 -23.54
CA ARG A 977 -2.49 57.04 -24.95
C ARG A 977 -1.29 57.97 -25.16
N HIS A 978 -0.79 58.72 -24.17
CA HIS A 978 0.25 59.75 -24.38
C HIS A 978 1.21 59.93 -23.18
N ARG A 979 2.25 59.09 -23.04
CA ARG A 979 3.35 59.33 -22.08
C ARG A 979 4.72 59.02 -22.68
N ASN A 980 5.70 59.88 -22.38
CA ASN A 980 7.13 59.60 -22.54
C ASN A 980 7.62 58.91 -21.27
N TYR A 981 8.57 57.98 -21.39
CA TYR A 981 9.25 57.32 -20.27
C TYR A 981 10.71 57.75 -20.24
N TYR A 982 11.30 57.86 -19.05
CA TYR A 982 12.69 58.29 -18.88
C TYR A 982 13.47 57.31 -18.02
N VAL A 983 14.70 56.99 -18.39
CA VAL A 983 15.62 56.09 -17.69
C VAL A 983 16.95 56.84 -17.52
N TYR A 984 17.35 57.13 -16.29
CA TYR A 984 18.56 57.92 -16.00
C TYR A 984 19.70 57.00 -15.56
N PHE A 985 20.90 57.20 -16.09
CA PHE A 985 22.11 56.49 -15.70
C PHE A 985 23.09 57.49 -15.11
N THR A 986 23.76 57.10 -14.03
CA THR A 986 24.86 57.87 -13.45
C THR A 986 26.08 56.95 -13.31
N ALA A 987 27.21 57.41 -13.82
CA ALA A 987 28.52 56.81 -13.66
C ALA A 987 29.29 57.55 -12.54
N PRO A 988 30.35 56.95 -11.98
CA PRO A 988 31.23 57.66 -11.06
C PRO A 988 31.74 58.97 -11.65
N GLU A 989 32.01 59.93 -10.77
CA GLU A 989 32.47 61.28 -11.13
C GLU A 989 33.70 61.20 -12.05
N GLY A 990 33.62 61.82 -13.22
CA GLY A 990 34.68 61.81 -14.24
C GLY A 990 34.60 60.69 -15.29
N GLU A 991 33.70 59.71 -15.17
CA GLU A 991 33.45 58.71 -16.23
C GLU A 991 32.31 59.14 -17.16
N ARG A 992 32.43 58.82 -18.46
CA ARG A 992 31.36 59.02 -19.46
C ARG A 992 30.60 57.72 -19.70
N ILE A 993 29.30 57.84 -19.95
CA ILE A 993 28.40 56.75 -20.28
C ILE A 993 28.25 56.67 -21.80
N THR A 994 28.53 55.51 -22.37
CA THR A 994 28.22 55.18 -23.76
C THR A 994 27.02 54.23 -23.78
N ALA A 995 26.08 54.38 -24.69
CA ALA A 995 24.90 53.54 -24.82
C ALA A 995 24.70 53.10 -26.27
N GLU A 996 24.27 51.86 -26.49
CA GLU A 996 24.06 51.28 -27.81
C GLU A 996 22.81 50.38 -27.79
N VAL A 997 21.93 50.49 -28.77
CA VAL A 997 20.82 49.52 -28.94
C VAL A 997 21.34 48.32 -29.71
N VAL A 998 21.37 47.14 -29.09
CA VAL A 998 22.01 45.94 -29.65
C VAL A 998 21.00 44.99 -30.27
N LEU A 999 19.79 44.86 -29.72
CA LEU A 999 18.71 44.05 -30.28
C LEU A 999 17.37 44.72 -30.03
N GLY A 1000 16.49 44.80 -31.03
CA GLY A 1000 15.13 45.32 -30.85
C GLY A 1000 14.11 44.54 -31.67
N SER A 1001 13.02 44.13 -31.04
CA SER A 1001 11.87 43.52 -31.72
C SER A 1001 10.75 44.55 -31.79
N PHE A 1002 10.50 45.08 -32.97
CA PHE A 1002 9.49 46.09 -33.23
C PHE A 1002 8.38 45.48 -34.10
N PRO A 1003 7.11 45.47 -33.65
CA PRO A 1003 5.97 45.22 -34.55
C PRO A 1003 6.03 46.18 -35.74
N SER A 1004 5.45 45.83 -36.89
CA SER A 1004 5.45 46.68 -38.10
C SER A 1004 4.82 48.07 -37.91
N SER A 1005 4.09 48.28 -36.81
CA SER A 1005 3.51 49.54 -36.36
C SER A 1005 4.38 50.35 -35.38
N CYS A 1006 5.52 49.83 -34.95
CA CYS A 1006 6.49 50.46 -34.04
C CYS A 1006 7.84 50.60 -34.75
N SER A 1007 8.59 51.68 -34.51
CA SER A 1007 9.92 51.88 -35.11
C SER A 1007 10.98 52.15 -34.04
N ALA A 1008 12.25 51.81 -34.32
CA ALA A 1008 13.39 52.08 -33.43
C ALA A 1008 13.52 53.58 -33.07
N GLU A 1009 12.87 54.44 -33.85
CA GLU A 1009 12.78 55.89 -33.72
C GLU A 1009 12.20 56.43 -32.40
N GLU A 1010 11.79 55.55 -31.50
CA GLU A 1010 11.12 55.87 -30.23
C GLU A 1010 12.08 55.96 -29.03
N PHE A 1011 13.35 55.56 -29.16
CA PHE A 1011 14.38 55.72 -28.12
C PHE A 1011 15.29 56.92 -28.40
N PHE A 1012 15.44 57.80 -27.42
CA PHE A 1012 16.30 58.97 -27.49
C PHE A 1012 17.27 58.99 -26.32
N PHE A 1013 18.56 59.18 -26.59
CA PHE A 1013 19.56 59.33 -25.55
C PHE A 1013 19.98 60.80 -25.40
N TYR A 1014 20.10 61.25 -24.16
CA TYR A 1014 20.49 62.61 -23.78
C TYR A 1014 21.59 62.59 -22.73
N ASP A 1015 22.43 63.64 -22.72
CA ASP A 1015 23.18 63.99 -21.51
C ASP A 1015 22.19 64.53 -20.50
N GLY A 1016 22.24 64.05 -19.25
CA GLY A 1016 21.30 64.41 -18.18
C GLY A 1016 21.27 65.89 -17.77
N LEU A 1017 21.82 66.80 -18.57
CA LEU A 1017 21.91 68.26 -18.39
C LEU A 1017 21.03 69.07 -19.37
N HIS A 1018 20.35 68.46 -20.35
CA HIS A 1018 19.57 69.19 -21.35
C HIS A 1018 18.05 69.15 -21.08
N ASN A 1019 17.53 70.31 -20.66
CA ASN A 1019 16.10 70.59 -20.50
C ASN A 1019 15.31 70.37 -21.80
N GLU A 1020 14.05 69.98 -21.62
CA GLU A 1020 13.04 69.43 -22.54
C GLU A 1020 12.80 70.13 -23.89
N THR A 1021 13.53 71.18 -24.27
CA THR A 1021 13.20 72.03 -25.43
C THR A 1021 14.36 72.39 -26.37
N SER A 1022 15.62 71.99 -26.13
CA SER A 1022 16.74 72.36 -27.04
C SER A 1022 17.85 71.32 -27.29
N GLY A 1023 17.81 70.13 -26.68
CA GLY A 1023 18.89 69.14 -26.84
C GLY A 1023 18.73 68.24 -28.07
N VAL A 1024 19.76 68.18 -28.92
CA VAL A 1024 19.93 67.15 -29.97
C VAL A 1024 20.15 65.80 -29.28
N GLY A 1025 19.07 65.08 -28.97
CA GLY A 1025 19.15 63.69 -28.51
C GLY A 1025 19.56 62.77 -29.66
N VAL A 1026 20.43 61.79 -29.40
CA VAL A 1026 20.77 60.78 -30.40
C VAL A 1026 19.62 59.80 -30.46
N LYS A 1027 18.96 59.76 -31.62
CA LYS A 1027 17.88 58.81 -31.93
C LYS A 1027 18.49 57.43 -32.12
N ALA A 1028 18.00 56.44 -31.40
CA ALA A 1028 18.51 55.08 -31.54
C ALA A 1028 17.96 54.42 -32.81
N GLY A 1029 18.81 53.98 -33.72
CA GLY A 1029 18.46 53.10 -34.83
C GLY A 1029 18.65 51.63 -34.44
N SER A 1030 17.98 50.72 -35.17
CA SER A 1030 18.19 49.26 -35.06
C SER A 1030 19.55 48.79 -35.61
N ASP A 1031 20.42 49.72 -36.01
CA ASP A 1031 21.72 49.53 -36.64
C ASP A 1031 22.91 49.71 -35.69
N GLY A 1032 22.68 49.78 -34.37
CA GLY A 1032 23.75 49.93 -33.37
C GLY A 1032 24.17 51.38 -33.13
N THR A 1033 23.22 52.33 -33.18
CA THR A 1033 23.55 53.74 -32.93
C THR A 1033 24.15 53.96 -31.54
N LEU A 1034 25.38 54.48 -31.50
CA LEU A 1034 26.17 54.70 -30.29
C LEU A 1034 25.98 56.12 -29.74
N PHE A 1035 25.39 56.26 -28.56
CA PHE A 1035 25.35 57.50 -27.79
C PHE A 1035 26.53 57.56 -26.82
N ARG A 1036 27.12 58.73 -26.60
CA ARG A 1036 28.14 58.96 -25.56
C ARG A 1036 27.86 60.27 -24.83
N SER A 1037 27.69 60.21 -23.52
CA SER A 1037 27.46 61.37 -22.65
C SER A 1037 28.72 62.23 -22.54
N THR A 1038 28.54 63.53 -22.33
CA THR A 1038 29.58 64.53 -22.05
C THR A 1038 29.95 64.52 -20.57
N GLY A 1039 29.00 64.26 -19.69
CA GLY A 1039 29.18 64.11 -18.24
C GLY A 1039 29.03 62.66 -17.75
N SER A 1040 28.94 62.50 -16.43
CA SER A 1040 28.71 61.20 -15.79
C SER A 1040 27.24 60.80 -15.73
N THR A 1041 26.34 61.57 -16.36
CA THR A 1041 24.91 61.25 -16.39
C THR A 1041 24.40 61.09 -17.83
N ALA A 1042 23.51 60.14 -18.05
CA ALA A 1042 22.83 59.92 -19.31
C ALA A 1042 21.34 59.66 -19.07
N GLU A 1043 20.48 60.01 -20.01
CA GLU A 1043 19.03 59.82 -19.93
C GLU A 1043 18.52 59.17 -21.22
N ILE A 1044 17.76 58.09 -21.09
CA ILE A 1044 17.00 57.50 -22.21
C ILE A 1044 15.56 57.97 -22.10
N ARG A 1045 15.01 58.56 -23.16
CA ARG A 1045 13.57 58.79 -23.32
C ARG A 1045 12.99 57.76 -24.27
N VAL A 1046 11.90 57.11 -23.87
CA VAL A 1046 11.10 56.24 -24.73
C VAL A 1046 9.77 56.93 -25.03
N ARG A 1047 9.45 57.17 -26.29
CA ARG A 1047 8.27 57.92 -26.72
C ARG A 1047 7.28 57.01 -27.44
N ARG A 1048 6.10 56.77 -26.86
CA ARG A 1048 5.03 55.97 -27.51
C ARG A 1048 4.26 56.81 -28.53
N THR A 1049 4.10 56.32 -29.76
CA THR A 1049 3.16 56.89 -30.75
C THR A 1049 1.85 56.07 -30.90
N ARG A 1050 0.83 56.61 -31.57
CA ARG A 1050 -0.63 56.37 -31.42
C ARG A 1050 -1.21 54.94 -31.49
N TYR A 1051 -0.43 53.86 -31.62
CA TYR A 1051 -0.97 52.50 -31.83
C TYR A 1051 -0.61 51.48 -30.73
N TYR A 1052 -1.48 50.49 -30.54
CA TYR A 1052 -1.29 49.37 -29.63
C TYR A 1052 -0.16 48.47 -30.18
N GLY A 1053 1.02 48.52 -29.57
CA GLY A 1053 2.16 47.70 -29.94
C GLY A 1053 3.20 47.65 -28.82
N CYS A 1054 3.81 46.47 -28.66
CA CYS A 1054 4.84 46.18 -27.66
C CYS A 1054 6.21 46.54 -28.23
N VAL A 1055 6.97 47.42 -27.57
CA VAL A 1055 8.37 47.71 -27.95
C VAL A 1055 9.29 46.98 -26.98
N SER A 1056 10.20 46.16 -27.52
CA SER A 1056 11.25 45.51 -26.73
C SER A 1056 12.63 45.82 -27.32
N ALA A 1057 13.56 46.28 -26.47
CA ALA A 1057 14.93 46.59 -26.85
C ALA A 1057 15.94 46.21 -25.76
N ASP A 1058 17.05 45.59 -26.17
CA ASP A 1058 18.28 45.44 -25.42
C ASP A 1058 19.19 46.63 -25.71
N ILE A 1059 19.50 47.39 -24.66
CA ILE A 1059 20.38 48.55 -24.70
C ILE A 1059 21.62 48.24 -23.87
N VAL A 1060 22.80 48.33 -24.46
CA VAL A 1060 24.05 48.08 -23.77
C VAL A 1060 24.71 49.41 -23.43
N PHE A 1061 25.00 49.59 -22.13
CA PHE A 1061 25.73 50.70 -21.59
C PHE A 1061 27.19 50.30 -21.33
N TYR A 1062 28.10 51.22 -21.63
CA TYR A 1062 29.52 51.09 -21.38
C TYR A 1062 30.05 52.35 -20.69
N THR A 1063 30.77 52.23 -19.57
CA THR A 1063 31.58 53.37 -19.10
C THR A 1063 32.93 53.39 -19.81
N PHE A 1064 33.60 54.55 -19.85
CA PHE A 1064 34.86 54.75 -20.59
C PHE A 1064 35.98 53.74 -20.23
N LYS A 1065 35.88 53.03 -19.10
CA LYS A 1065 36.78 51.93 -18.70
C LYS A 1065 36.38 50.53 -19.20
N GLY A 1066 35.48 50.43 -20.19
CA GLY A 1066 35.16 49.16 -20.88
C GLY A 1066 34.20 48.21 -20.15
N LYS A 1067 33.51 48.66 -19.09
CA LYS A 1067 32.55 47.85 -18.33
C LYS A 1067 31.21 47.78 -19.07
N LYS A 1068 30.72 46.59 -19.40
CA LYS A 1068 29.46 46.39 -20.13
C LYS A 1068 28.28 46.14 -19.18
N THR A 1069 27.18 46.81 -19.43
CA THR A 1069 25.91 46.75 -18.70
C THR A 1069 24.79 46.55 -19.70
N PHE A 1070 23.90 45.59 -19.51
CA PHE A 1070 22.79 45.37 -20.43
C PHE A 1070 21.51 45.85 -19.74
N LEU A 1071 20.69 46.57 -20.48
CA LEU A 1071 19.39 47.06 -20.06
C LEU A 1071 18.38 46.50 -21.05
N TYR A 1072 17.50 45.61 -20.56
CA TYR A 1072 16.39 45.11 -21.35
C TYR A 1072 15.13 45.89 -20.99
N ILE A 1073 14.58 46.62 -21.96
CA ILE A 1073 13.37 47.42 -21.79
C ILE A 1073 12.24 46.76 -22.59
N VAL A 1074 11.12 46.47 -21.91
CA VAL A 1074 9.88 46.00 -22.53
C VAL A 1074 8.74 46.94 -22.16
N VAL A 1075 8.12 47.57 -23.16
CA VAL A 1075 6.98 48.48 -23.02
C VAL A 1075 5.79 47.90 -23.79
N LEU A 1076 4.71 47.52 -23.09
CA LEU A 1076 3.48 46.96 -23.67
C LEU A 1076 2.31 47.96 -23.67
#